data_AF-I8TK60-F1
#
_entry.id   AF-I8TK60-F1
#
_cell.length_a   1.000
_cell.length_b   1.000
_cell.length_c   1.000
_cell.angle_alpha   90.00
_cell.angle_beta   90.00
_cell.angle_gamma   90.00
#
_symmetry.space_group_name_H-M   'P 1'
#
loop_
_entity.id
_entity.type
_entity.pdbx_description
1 polymer ?
#
loop_
_entity_poly.entity_id
_entity_poly.type
_entity_poly.pdbx_seq_one_letter_code
_entity_poly.pdbx_strand_id
1 'polypeptide(L)'
;MLPVWPSARESPQFGSLPSTQQTWTAETTVFKSNHSCNKMKLESSSSKEVISGNDRINATFMANTTVLSSGDCRLEFTAIIDNGTSSIWTDGGASWSNVTGFNASTGLDMQSAAQSKECTGHDYLMLVEGNSTLNVHLCATTYSMSNVTALIDLSGSEPNISFNESEYIQNQQTVPDALMSTKMMRDQAVDPDWKNSTLTLDFDNSPWLYGPARLLWVIYKNNLTAMIEDKDMTSRAAEIQQRFFGEMIQSSLTERGASQYLPIQGHVRTLERRVTTTAGPAITLIILLFLSFCLLLITWRCSRIQHRPLNLKTDPASLAGATSLLVESPRTRHNFKDFNRKSDKELQTLLEGKRYYTDPGILHETIPDQSETVNQTMTESRQESTSRVNWIPGVLRLPALLVLLVCLVAVVTGVVVLYHFAQLSELYGKAFVYQANISIFDKQLSTVGPFSMIPTIIAVCIGLWWGVIDSNFCRLQPYLAMAKRYRPLSESVHLSYQSSYWMWATIKALKNRHWMLVWVTLGTAISPIFTTTMSALFQRDTGVTIQTKVLERSLEIRQIPHVFKTEEYTVRFEDSFMASIIAQLHGNLSSHWMYTAANQLTLNASEPAWSKDGWSFVPVDLSTVSLPIPEKTLDINDQGGLGKSSQINVSLATPAIRGRVECSPYEGLLNLSAWLTPTDVSNSSTWSLSPSAEDLKMAYELGVGYKLNGYRPSMIFPEPSDNYTSCVQCTPIFANPSMITCCGNGTDTGADPMAAVGYWSPNGNPGRWSVRTWSRNFTTKWIHGHARSAIELIEPQGTELPHLLFTNIPSITAMNCMPLVETANAEVTVDPATGEVRAFEITEKPKVADNAFSDVFLPHRTSDQVLSEIRYNATVSYGVLFMTQMLTAANVQKLYGASRLVGWTVEDTSDSTFNIRDEAHGLNMDFMSYSMYSLAGNDPAALLDPTVFSRLSSKTFSTFFQHFANSNISMKTGSWAYQPINASLPSDLTPAVTDATLLEDAPLTAYQDEIHPISHTNRTVVVRVSQRVEMLKMNAVAVWLSVSILAWLIIATLIVTIFHRQYLRRLIRNVECLGDMLILTAGSESLVHMIREMQAGKLTESEERRLCARLGWFQDGDGNARWGVELLEGYMGRPPVRWLNDDERKNNRGEHAADTSSV
;
A
#
# COMPACT_ATOMS: atom_id res chain seq x y z
N MET A 1 -16.02 -3.59 18.36
CA MET A 1 -15.55 -4.96 18.07
C MET A 1 -14.35 -5.24 18.95
N LEU A 2 -14.22 -6.43 19.55
CA LEU A 2 -13.01 -6.78 20.27
C LEU A 2 -11.82 -6.94 19.32
N PRO A 3 -10.64 -6.42 19.68
CA PRO A 3 -9.46 -6.51 18.84
C PRO A 3 -8.97 -7.95 18.71
N VAL A 4 -8.54 -8.33 17.50
CA VAL A 4 -8.00 -9.66 17.21
C VAL A 4 -6.70 -9.54 16.41
N TRP A 5 -5.67 -10.30 16.78
CA TRP A 5 -4.40 -10.35 16.06
C TRP A 5 -3.79 -11.77 16.10
N PRO A 6 -2.88 -12.10 15.17
CA PRO A 6 -2.15 -13.37 15.18
C PRO A 6 -1.26 -13.50 16.42
N SER A 7 -1.24 -14.69 17.04
CA SER A 7 -0.43 -14.98 18.24
C SER A 7 1.09 -14.82 18.05
N ALA A 8 1.56 -14.78 16.80
CA ALA A 8 2.96 -14.51 16.48
C ALA A 8 3.36 -13.02 16.66
N ARG A 9 2.40 -12.09 16.85
CA ARG A 9 2.69 -10.69 17.17
C ARG A 9 2.64 -10.48 18.68
N GLU A 10 3.67 -9.82 19.21
CA GLU A 10 3.80 -9.48 20.63
C GLU A 10 2.85 -8.36 21.08
N SER A 11 2.30 -7.55 20.15
CA SER A 11 1.40 -6.44 20.48
C SER A 11 0.18 -6.32 19.54
N PRO A 12 -0.96 -5.82 20.04
CA PRO A 12 -2.21 -5.65 19.29
C PRO A 12 -2.21 -4.46 18.32
N GLN A 13 -1.04 -3.88 17.99
CA GLN A 13 -0.96 -2.63 17.25
C GLN A 13 -1.47 -2.79 15.81
N PHE A 14 -2.72 -2.37 15.58
CA PHE A 14 -3.32 -2.18 14.26
C PHE A 14 -2.64 -1.08 13.44
N GLY A 15 -1.74 -0.30 14.04
CA GLY A 15 -0.97 0.76 13.38
C GLY A 15 0.25 0.28 12.57
N SER A 16 0.68 -0.98 12.71
CA SER A 16 1.78 -1.52 11.89
C SER A 16 1.26 -2.58 10.90
N LEU A 17 1.14 -2.14 9.64
CA LEU A 17 0.83 -3.04 8.53
C LEU A 17 1.98 -4.04 8.32
N PRO A 18 1.68 -5.34 8.16
CA PRO A 18 2.70 -6.32 7.83
C PRO A 18 3.33 -6.01 6.46
N SER A 19 4.62 -6.35 6.30
CA SER A 19 5.34 -6.19 5.02
C SER A 19 4.75 -7.03 3.89
N THR A 20 3.97 -8.06 4.22
CA THR A 20 3.24 -8.92 3.29
C THR A 20 1.74 -8.66 3.40
N GLN A 21 1.02 -8.72 2.29
CA GLN A 21 -0.43 -8.56 2.29
C GLN A 21 -1.07 -9.73 3.04
N GLN A 22 -1.86 -9.41 4.07
CA GLN A 22 -2.55 -10.39 4.90
C GLN A 22 -4.02 -10.04 5.00
N THR A 23 -4.87 -11.06 4.96
CA THR A 23 -6.27 -10.93 5.40
C THR A 23 -6.50 -11.89 6.55
N TRP A 24 -7.00 -11.38 7.67
CA TRP A 24 -7.34 -12.18 8.84
C TRP A 24 -8.84 -12.40 8.90
N THR A 25 -9.26 -13.63 9.17
CA THR A 25 -10.67 -13.96 9.43
C THR A 25 -10.77 -14.71 10.74
N ALA A 26 -11.50 -14.17 11.71
CA ALA A 26 -11.67 -14.76 13.02
C ALA A 26 -13.04 -14.41 13.61
N GLU A 27 -13.56 -15.27 14.47
CA GLU A 27 -14.76 -14.99 15.25
C GLU A 27 -14.43 -13.99 16.36
N THR A 28 -15.23 -12.94 16.50
CA THR A 28 -15.03 -11.90 17.50
C THR A 28 -16.36 -11.31 17.93
N THR A 29 -16.39 -10.73 19.12
CA THR A 29 -17.59 -10.10 19.67
C THR A 29 -17.65 -8.63 19.25
N VAL A 30 -18.77 -8.25 18.64
CA VAL A 30 -19.13 -6.86 18.35
C VAL A 30 -20.14 -6.39 19.38
N PHE A 31 -19.90 -5.21 19.93
CA PHE A 31 -20.80 -4.54 20.87
C PHE A 31 -21.47 -3.34 20.18
N LYS A 32 -22.77 -3.17 20.42
CA LYS A 32 -23.57 -2.03 19.93
C LYS A 32 -24.50 -1.51 21.02
N SER A 33 -24.50 -0.20 21.24
CA SER A 33 -25.54 0.48 22.01
C SER A 33 -26.71 0.82 21.09
N ASN A 34 -27.91 0.39 21.48
CA ASN A 34 -29.15 0.81 20.84
C ASN A 34 -29.78 1.90 21.71
N HIS A 35 -29.64 3.14 21.27
CA HIS A 35 -30.24 4.31 21.90
C HIS A 35 -31.46 4.74 21.08
N SER A 36 -32.63 4.85 21.72
CA SER A 36 -33.88 5.22 21.08
C SER A 36 -34.59 6.28 21.89
N CYS A 37 -35.06 7.34 21.22
CA CYS A 37 -35.70 8.48 21.84
C CYS A 37 -37.07 8.73 21.23
N ASN A 38 -38.09 8.84 22.08
CA ASN A 38 -39.47 9.18 21.69
C ASN A 38 -39.81 10.59 22.16
N LYS A 39 -40.40 11.42 21.29
CA LYS A 39 -40.83 12.77 21.64
C LYS A 39 -42.00 12.72 22.62
N MET A 40 -41.88 13.44 23.74
CA MET A 40 -42.95 13.57 24.72
C MET A 40 -44.02 14.57 24.26
N LYS A 41 -45.27 14.32 24.62
CA LYS A 41 -46.41 15.20 24.34
C LYS A 41 -46.68 16.09 25.54
N LEU A 42 -46.87 17.39 25.31
CA LEU A 42 -47.26 18.35 26.33
C LEU A 42 -48.73 18.14 26.69
N GLU A 43 -49.03 17.80 27.95
CA GLU A 43 -50.40 17.60 28.45
C GLU A 43 -50.98 18.90 29.02
N SER A 44 -50.20 19.62 29.82
CA SER A 44 -50.62 20.89 30.43
C SER A 44 -49.42 21.75 30.79
N SER A 45 -49.63 23.07 30.78
CA SER A 45 -48.67 24.06 31.28
C SER A 45 -49.47 25.13 32.03
N SER A 46 -49.01 25.47 33.23
CA SER A 46 -49.66 26.46 34.11
C SER A 46 -48.59 27.33 34.76
N SER A 47 -48.92 28.59 34.99
CA SER A 47 -48.01 29.57 35.60
C SER A 47 -48.60 30.11 36.90
N LYS A 48 -47.77 30.29 37.92
CA LYS A 48 -48.17 30.78 39.24
C LYS A 48 -47.11 31.72 39.81
N GLU A 49 -47.53 32.84 40.37
CA GLU A 49 -46.64 33.73 41.12
C GLU A 49 -46.24 33.08 42.46
N VAL A 50 -44.94 33.03 42.71
CA VAL A 50 -44.32 32.50 43.93
C VAL A 50 -43.51 33.60 44.58
N ILE A 51 -43.74 33.85 45.88
CA ILE A 51 -42.97 34.79 46.68
C ILE A 51 -41.86 33.99 47.37
N SER A 52 -40.60 34.32 47.09
CA SER A 52 -39.43 33.71 47.75
C SER A 52 -38.56 34.82 48.35
N GLY A 53 -38.21 34.67 49.63
CA GLY A 53 -37.52 35.73 50.38
C GLY A 53 -37.47 35.46 51.89
N ASN A 54 -36.59 36.20 52.57
CA ASN A 54 -36.53 36.25 54.05
C ASN A 54 -37.25 37.52 54.54
N ASP A 55 -37.54 37.66 55.84
CA ASP A 55 -38.37 38.76 56.42
C ASP A 55 -37.98 40.22 56.04
N ARG A 56 -36.84 40.43 55.34
CA ARG A 56 -36.32 41.73 54.91
C ARG A 56 -36.32 41.96 53.38
N ILE A 57 -36.42 40.92 52.55
CA ILE A 57 -36.39 41.02 51.08
C ILE A 57 -37.31 39.93 50.51
N ASN A 58 -38.49 40.31 50.01
CA ASN A 58 -39.41 39.43 49.29
C ASN A 58 -39.31 39.71 47.79
N ALA A 59 -38.90 38.72 47.00
CA ALA A 59 -38.94 38.78 45.55
C ALA A 59 -40.10 37.91 45.03
N THR A 60 -40.90 38.47 44.13
CA THR A 60 -41.96 37.75 43.41
C THR A 60 -41.41 37.18 42.12
N PHE A 61 -41.47 35.86 41.96
CA PHE A 61 -41.04 35.13 40.78
C PHE A 61 -42.23 34.44 40.10
N MET A 62 -42.13 34.17 38.79
CA MET A 62 -43.10 33.37 38.06
C MET A 62 -42.65 31.92 38.00
N ALA A 63 -43.43 31.00 38.56
CA ALA A 63 -43.17 29.57 38.47
C ALA A 63 -44.05 28.94 37.40
N ASN A 64 -43.45 28.28 36.41
CA ASN A 64 -44.14 27.55 35.35
C ASN A 64 -44.09 26.04 35.61
N THR A 65 -45.24 25.43 35.84
CA THR A 65 -45.39 23.97 35.95
C THR A 65 -45.80 23.40 34.60
N THR A 66 -45.03 22.46 34.08
CA THR A 66 -45.31 21.75 32.81
C THR A 66 -45.39 20.25 33.03
N VAL A 67 -46.37 19.61 32.39
CA VAL A 67 -46.61 18.17 32.42
C VAL A 67 -46.46 17.59 31.02
N LEU A 68 -45.60 16.59 30.89
CA LEU A 68 -45.28 15.89 29.64
C LEU A 68 -45.51 14.39 29.80
N SER A 69 -46.00 13.72 28.75
CA SER A 69 -46.17 12.26 28.75
C SER A 69 -45.67 11.60 27.46
N SER A 70 -45.16 10.37 27.60
CA SER A 70 -44.80 9.49 26.50
C SER A 70 -45.09 8.05 26.90
N GLY A 71 -46.14 7.45 26.33
CA GLY A 71 -46.66 6.17 26.81
C GLY A 71 -47.17 6.28 28.25
N ASP A 72 -46.69 5.40 29.13
CA ASP A 72 -47.07 5.36 30.55
C ASP A 72 -46.11 6.19 31.44
N CYS A 73 -45.04 6.77 30.88
CA CYS A 73 -44.15 7.67 31.61
C CYS A 73 -44.71 9.11 31.59
N ARG A 74 -44.92 9.67 32.78
CA ARG A 74 -45.37 11.05 33.00
C ARG A 74 -44.33 11.82 33.80
N LEU A 75 -43.90 12.95 33.26
CA LEU A 75 -42.94 13.88 33.85
C LEU A 75 -43.63 15.22 34.11
N GLU A 76 -43.54 15.68 35.35
CA GLU A 76 -44.08 16.96 35.79
C GLU A 76 -42.98 17.77 36.45
N PHE A 77 -42.80 19.01 36.05
CA PHE A 77 -41.79 19.85 36.64
C PHE A 77 -42.19 21.32 36.72
N THR A 78 -41.62 22.02 37.71
CA THR A 78 -41.84 23.44 37.98
C THR A 78 -40.53 24.19 37.90
N ALA A 79 -40.44 25.13 36.97
CA ALA A 79 -39.30 26.00 36.74
C ALA A 79 -39.60 27.43 37.19
N ILE A 80 -38.62 28.11 37.78
CA ILE A 80 -38.74 29.53 38.14
C ILE A 80 -38.19 30.35 36.98
N ILE A 81 -38.96 31.33 36.53
CA ILE A 81 -38.56 32.29 35.50
C ILE A 81 -38.45 33.66 36.18
N ASP A 82 -37.22 34.11 36.34
CA ASP A 82 -36.91 35.49 36.72
C ASP A 82 -36.51 36.26 35.46
N ASN A 83 -37.22 37.36 35.16
CA ASN A 83 -36.92 38.21 34.01
C ASN A 83 -35.61 39.00 34.20
N GLY A 84 -35.04 39.02 35.41
CA GLY A 84 -33.78 39.71 35.72
C GLY A 84 -32.52 38.84 35.64
N THR A 85 -32.64 37.51 35.55
CA THR A 85 -31.51 36.58 35.50
C THR A 85 -31.48 35.76 34.20
N SER A 86 -30.29 35.58 33.65
CA SER A 86 -30.02 34.67 32.53
C SER A 86 -30.26 33.22 32.96
N SER A 87 -31.08 32.47 32.22
CA SER A 87 -31.45 31.08 32.52
C SER A 87 -31.74 30.30 31.24
N ILE A 88 -31.77 28.96 31.32
CA ILE A 88 -32.13 28.11 30.17
C ILE A 88 -33.52 28.44 29.60
N TRP A 89 -34.42 28.99 30.42
CA TRP A 89 -35.79 29.34 30.04
C TRP A 89 -35.88 30.68 29.31
N THR A 90 -35.00 31.62 29.64
CA THR A 90 -34.95 32.97 29.06
C THR A 90 -34.03 33.02 27.83
N ASP A 91 -32.85 32.40 27.90
CA ASP A 91 -31.81 32.48 26.86
C ASP A 91 -31.83 31.26 25.92
N GLY A 92 -32.56 30.20 26.28
CA GLY A 92 -32.59 28.93 25.55
C GLY A 92 -31.40 28.02 25.88
N GLY A 93 -31.52 26.75 25.50
CA GLY A 93 -30.49 25.76 25.80
C GLY A 93 -30.91 24.31 25.60
N ALA A 94 -30.07 23.40 26.09
CA ALA A 94 -30.29 21.97 26.00
C ALA A 94 -29.78 21.23 27.24
N SER A 95 -30.50 20.22 27.68
CA SER A 95 -30.09 19.35 28.78
C SER A 95 -30.32 17.89 28.42
N TRP A 96 -29.32 17.05 28.69
CA TRP A 96 -29.42 15.60 28.54
C TRP A 96 -28.93 14.93 29.82
N SER A 97 -29.79 14.19 30.51
CA SER A 97 -29.43 13.50 31.75
C SER A 97 -30.37 12.33 32.04
N ASN A 98 -30.02 11.49 33.02
CA ASN A 98 -30.95 10.53 33.61
C ASN A 98 -32.17 11.26 34.22
N VAL A 99 -33.35 10.70 34.04
CA VAL A 99 -34.63 11.21 34.57
C VAL A 99 -34.63 11.27 36.11
N THR A 100 -33.94 10.35 36.81
CA THR A 100 -33.81 10.46 38.28
C THR A 100 -32.91 11.62 38.72
N GLY A 101 -32.04 12.11 37.83
CA GLY A 101 -31.15 13.26 38.06
C GLY A 101 -31.82 14.61 37.82
N PHE A 102 -33.09 14.63 37.41
CA PHE A 102 -33.85 15.85 37.08
C PHE A 102 -33.98 16.82 38.27
N ASN A 103 -33.95 16.33 39.51
CA ASN A 103 -33.94 17.14 40.73
C ASN A 103 -32.53 17.57 41.19
N ALA A 104 -31.46 16.96 40.66
CA ALA A 104 -30.07 17.18 41.09
C ALA A 104 -29.32 18.18 40.20
N SER A 105 -29.84 18.52 39.01
CA SER A 105 -29.26 19.51 38.10
C SER A 105 -29.51 20.93 38.61
N THR A 106 -28.60 21.43 39.45
CA THR A 106 -28.62 22.78 40.03
C THR A 106 -28.66 23.92 39.01
N GLY A 107 -28.40 23.64 37.73
CA GLY A 107 -28.38 24.64 36.65
C GLY A 107 -29.71 24.89 35.91
N LEU A 108 -30.75 24.06 36.10
CA LEU A 108 -32.03 24.25 35.39
C LEU A 108 -33.01 25.21 36.09
N ASP A 109 -32.60 25.79 37.24
CA ASP A 109 -33.39 26.68 38.09
C ASP A 109 -34.80 26.13 38.44
N MET A 110 -34.81 24.87 38.89
CA MET A 110 -36.03 24.09 39.09
C MET A 110 -36.44 24.04 40.56
N GLN A 111 -37.72 24.29 40.83
CA GLN A 111 -38.28 24.27 42.18
C GLN A 111 -38.70 22.86 42.62
N SER A 112 -39.20 22.05 41.69
CA SER A 112 -39.65 20.67 41.95
C SER A 112 -39.82 19.88 40.66
N ALA A 113 -39.45 18.60 40.66
CA ALA A 113 -39.86 17.65 39.62
C ALA A 113 -40.44 16.37 40.23
N ALA A 114 -41.51 15.86 39.60
CA ALA A 114 -42.20 14.63 39.91
C ALA A 114 -42.26 13.74 38.66
N GLN A 115 -42.14 12.43 38.87
CA GLN A 115 -42.10 11.44 37.80
C GLN A 115 -42.90 10.19 38.17
N SER A 116 -43.48 9.53 37.18
CA SER A 116 -44.08 8.20 37.36
C SER A 116 -43.01 7.11 37.52
N LYS A 117 -43.38 5.94 38.06
CA LYS A 117 -42.43 4.83 38.28
C LYS A 117 -41.88 4.26 36.98
N GLU A 118 -42.67 4.37 35.92
CA GLU A 118 -42.41 3.88 34.57
C GLU A 118 -41.30 4.69 33.88
N CYS A 119 -40.98 5.89 34.37
CA CYS A 119 -39.86 6.69 33.89
C CYS A 119 -38.50 6.26 34.46
N THR A 120 -38.46 5.30 35.40
CA THR A 120 -37.20 4.83 35.98
C THR A 120 -36.35 4.09 34.95
N GLY A 121 -35.04 4.33 34.94
CA GLY A 121 -34.11 3.73 33.96
C GLY A 121 -34.10 4.37 32.57
N HIS A 122 -34.88 5.43 32.35
CA HIS A 122 -34.85 6.24 31.15
C HIS A 122 -34.00 7.50 31.34
N ASP A 123 -33.52 8.06 30.25
CA ASP A 123 -32.88 9.38 30.18
C ASP A 123 -33.78 10.35 29.41
N TYR A 124 -33.55 11.64 29.59
CA TYR A 124 -34.29 12.68 28.89
C TYR A 124 -33.34 13.54 28.08
N LEU A 125 -33.81 14.01 26.93
CA LEU A 125 -33.15 15.02 26.13
C LEU A 125 -34.12 16.20 25.92
N MET A 126 -33.78 17.33 26.51
CA MET A 126 -34.58 18.54 26.55
C MET A 126 -33.90 19.64 25.73
N LEU A 127 -34.69 20.32 24.91
CA LEU A 127 -34.28 21.42 24.06
C LEU A 127 -35.25 22.59 24.26
N VAL A 128 -34.71 23.78 24.48
CA VAL A 128 -35.45 25.03 24.69
C VAL A 128 -34.95 26.07 23.71
N GLU A 129 -35.85 26.61 22.88
CA GLU A 129 -35.59 27.80 22.08
C GLU A 129 -36.33 28.99 22.72
N GLY A 130 -35.60 30.06 23.01
CA GLY A 130 -36.02 31.19 23.86
C GLY A 130 -37.52 31.53 23.80
N ASN A 131 -38.15 31.66 24.96
CA ASN A 131 -39.55 32.00 25.22
C ASN A 131 -40.65 31.24 24.44
N SER A 132 -40.37 30.27 23.54
CA SER A 132 -41.38 29.84 22.57
C SER A 132 -41.43 28.36 22.18
N THR A 133 -40.37 27.56 22.27
CA THR A 133 -40.47 26.10 21.99
C THR A 133 -39.75 25.23 23.02
N LEU A 134 -40.49 24.25 23.57
CA LEU A 134 -39.98 23.21 24.47
C LEU A 134 -40.14 21.85 23.79
N ASN A 135 -39.02 21.20 23.47
CA ASN A 135 -38.99 19.85 22.94
C ASN A 135 -38.32 18.91 23.93
N VAL A 136 -39.06 17.92 24.44
CA VAL A 136 -38.53 16.92 25.37
C VAL A 136 -38.68 15.53 24.76
N HIS A 137 -37.60 14.77 24.78
CA HIS A 137 -37.55 13.40 24.31
C HIS A 137 -37.22 12.47 25.49
N LEU A 138 -37.94 11.36 25.58
CA LEU A 138 -37.67 10.29 26.53
C LEU A 138 -36.86 9.22 25.81
N CYS A 139 -35.68 8.94 26.31
CA CYS A 139 -34.71 8.05 25.70
C CYS A 139 -34.48 6.79 26.55
N ALA A 140 -34.07 5.72 25.87
CA ALA A 140 -33.64 4.48 26.50
C ALA A 140 -32.44 3.91 25.75
N THR A 141 -31.42 3.50 26.50
CA THR A 141 -30.19 2.88 25.97
C THR A 141 -30.12 1.42 26.40
N THR A 142 -29.99 0.52 25.43
CA THR A 142 -29.75 -0.91 25.67
C THR A 142 -28.45 -1.35 25.01
N TYR A 143 -27.69 -2.23 25.66
CA TYR A 143 -26.42 -2.72 25.12
C TYR A 143 -26.60 -4.14 24.59
N SER A 144 -26.17 -4.34 23.35
CA SER A 144 -26.21 -5.64 22.67
C SER A 144 -24.81 -6.07 22.26
N MET A 145 -24.60 -7.38 22.25
CA MET A 145 -23.40 -8.01 21.75
C MET A 145 -23.75 -9.15 20.80
N SER A 146 -22.87 -9.43 19.84
CA SER A 146 -23.04 -10.54 18.92
C SER A 146 -21.66 -11.06 18.52
N ASN A 147 -21.52 -12.39 18.46
CA ASN A 147 -20.34 -13.01 17.89
C ASN A 147 -20.50 -13.05 16.38
N VAL A 148 -19.53 -12.47 15.68
CA VAL A 148 -19.50 -12.37 14.22
C VAL A 148 -18.16 -12.81 13.67
N THR A 149 -18.17 -13.27 12.43
CA THR A 149 -16.95 -13.51 11.69
C THR A 149 -16.42 -12.18 11.13
N ALA A 150 -15.34 -11.67 11.70
CA ALA A 150 -14.71 -10.44 11.23
C ALA A 150 -13.64 -10.73 10.18
N LEU A 151 -13.60 -9.91 9.13
CA LEU A 151 -12.59 -9.87 8.09
C LEU A 151 -11.76 -8.59 8.25
N ILE A 152 -10.47 -8.77 8.55
CA ILE A 152 -9.49 -7.70 8.71
C ILE A 152 -8.54 -7.77 7.51
N ASP A 153 -8.66 -6.81 6.60
CA ASP A 153 -7.80 -6.70 5.42
C ASP A 153 -6.65 -5.72 5.69
N LEU A 154 -5.42 -6.22 5.62
CA LEU A 154 -4.18 -5.47 5.83
C LEU A 154 -3.42 -5.27 4.51
N SER A 155 -4.10 -5.38 3.37
CA SER A 155 -3.50 -5.14 2.05
C SER A 155 -3.45 -3.67 1.64
N GLY A 156 -4.18 -2.81 2.36
CA GLY A 156 -4.31 -1.37 2.13
C GLY A 156 -3.36 -0.50 2.95
N SER A 157 -3.64 0.81 2.96
CA SER A 157 -2.96 1.85 3.74
C SER A 157 -3.34 1.83 5.22
N GLU A 158 -4.54 1.37 5.50
CA GLU A 158 -5.14 1.22 6.83
C GLU A 158 -5.79 -0.16 6.93
N PRO A 159 -5.84 -0.76 8.13
CA PRO A 159 -6.57 -2.00 8.35
C PRO A 159 -8.06 -1.80 8.08
N ASN A 160 -8.59 -2.43 7.03
CA ASN A 160 -10.02 -2.41 6.78
C ASN A 160 -10.70 -3.55 7.54
N ILE A 161 -11.56 -3.21 8.49
CA ILE A 161 -12.28 -4.17 9.33
C ILE A 161 -13.74 -4.20 8.89
N SER A 162 -14.21 -5.37 8.49
CA SER A 162 -15.60 -5.58 8.07
C SER A 162 -16.17 -6.87 8.65
N PHE A 163 -17.48 -6.92 8.83
CA PHE A 163 -18.21 -8.12 9.23
C PHE A 163 -19.60 -8.07 8.59
N ASN A 164 -20.28 -9.22 8.56
CA ASN A 164 -21.61 -9.29 7.98
C ASN A 164 -22.67 -8.76 8.95
N GLU A 165 -23.37 -7.68 8.58
CA GLU A 165 -24.40 -7.07 9.42
C GLU A 165 -25.61 -8.00 9.62
N SER A 166 -25.98 -8.83 8.64
CA SER A 166 -27.09 -9.77 8.82
C SER A 166 -26.77 -10.85 9.86
N GLU A 167 -25.49 -11.28 9.92
CA GLU A 167 -24.98 -12.23 10.93
C GLU A 167 -25.03 -11.59 12.32
N TYR A 168 -24.66 -10.31 12.43
CA TYR A 168 -24.77 -9.56 13.68
C TYR A 168 -26.20 -9.57 14.22
N ILE A 169 -27.18 -9.23 13.37
CA ILE A 169 -28.60 -9.14 13.76
C ILE A 169 -29.15 -10.52 14.14
N GLN A 170 -28.77 -11.58 13.42
CA GLN A 170 -29.26 -12.94 13.69
C GLN A 170 -28.76 -13.49 15.03
N ASN A 171 -27.52 -13.18 15.41
CA ASN A 171 -26.88 -13.70 16.63
C ASN A 171 -26.91 -12.71 17.80
N GLN A 172 -27.67 -11.62 17.68
CA GLN A 172 -27.71 -10.54 18.67
C GLN A 172 -28.22 -11.03 20.03
N GLN A 173 -27.47 -10.71 21.09
CA GLN A 173 -27.81 -10.98 22.49
C GLN A 173 -27.67 -9.70 23.31
N THR A 174 -28.38 -9.61 24.44
CA THR A 174 -28.19 -8.51 25.39
C THR A 174 -26.90 -8.72 26.17
N VAL A 175 -26.14 -7.65 26.43
CA VAL A 175 -24.93 -7.74 27.26
C VAL A 175 -25.35 -8.11 28.68
N PRO A 176 -24.88 -9.24 29.24
CA PRO A 176 -25.26 -9.64 30.60
C PRO A 176 -24.52 -8.78 31.63
N ASP A 177 -25.20 -8.41 32.72
CA ASP A 177 -24.60 -7.60 33.80
C ASP A 177 -23.41 -8.29 34.50
N ALA A 178 -23.31 -9.62 34.38
CA ALA A 178 -22.17 -10.39 34.85
C ALA A 178 -20.88 -10.15 34.04
N LEU A 179 -21.00 -9.73 32.78
CA LEU A 179 -19.86 -9.38 31.93
C LEU A 179 -19.46 -7.92 32.16
N MET A 180 -20.45 -7.01 32.15
CA MET A 180 -20.24 -5.57 32.32
C MET A 180 -21.50 -4.94 32.93
N SER A 181 -21.34 -4.04 33.91
CA SER A 181 -22.49 -3.36 34.55
C SER A 181 -23.14 -2.37 33.58
N THR A 182 -24.22 -2.79 32.92
CA THR A 182 -24.93 -1.97 31.93
C THR A 182 -25.54 -0.72 32.55
N LYS A 183 -26.01 -0.84 33.80
CA LYS A 183 -26.55 0.29 34.57
C LYS A 183 -25.49 1.35 34.83
N MET A 184 -24.30 0.96 35.31
CA MET A 184 -23.21 1.90 35.59
C MET A 184 -22.76 2.63 34.33
N MET A 185 -22.59 1.91 33.21
CA MET A 185 -22.20 2.52 31.93
C MET A 185 -23.23 3.53 31.44
N ARG A 186 -24.52 3.18 31.53
CA ARG A 186 -25.61 4.10 31.18
C ARG A 186 -25.60 5.33 32.08
N ASP A 187 -25.56 5.13 33.40
CA ASP A 187 -25.61 6.22 34.39
C ASP A 187 -24.44 7.19 34.21
N GLN A 188 -23.24 6.69 33.92
CA GLN A 188 -22.05 7.50 33.60
C GLN A 188 -22.15 8.24 32.26
N ALA A 189 -22.78 7.62 31.25
CA ALA A 189 -22.93 8.21 29.92
C ALA A 189 -23.91 9.40 29.89
N VAL A 190 -24.83 9.49 30.84
CA VAL A 190 -25.82 10.58 30.97
C VAL A 190 -25.74 11.27 32.33
N ASP A 191 -24.56 11.24 32.95
CA ASP A 191 -24.33 11.91 34.22
C ASP A 191 -24.50 13.43 34.03
N PRO A 192 -25.36 14.09 34.83
CA PRO A 192 -25.54 15.53 34.75
C PRO A 192 -24.25 16.31 35.07
N ASP A 193 -23.34 15.72 35.86
CA ASP A 193 -22.05 16.28 36.23
C ASP A 193 -20.93 15.88 35.26
N TRP A 194 -21.24 15.92 33.96
CA TRP A 194 -20.25 15.92 32.88
C TRP A 194 -19.31 17.14 32.89
N LYS A 195 -19.37 17.98 33.94
CA LYS A 195 -18.50 19.16 34.13
C LYS A 195 -17.01 18.81 34.05
N ASN A 196 -16.63 17.56 34.35
CA ASN A 196 -15.24 17.10 34.24
C ASN A 196 -14.78 16.77 32.81
N SER A 197 -15.64 16.85 31.77
CA SER A 197 -15.35 16.19 30.49
C SER A 197 -15.54 17.00 29.21
N THR A 198 -15.95 18.27 29.25
CA THR A 198 -15.82 19.30 28.18
C THR A 198 -16.75 20.48 28.46
N LEU A 199 -16.19 21.69 28.54
CA LEU A 199 -16.96 22.92 28.71
C LEU A 199 -16.92 23.80 27.47
N THR A 200 -18.07 24.36 27.13
CA THR A 200 -18.21 25.48 26.21
C THR A 200 -17.71 26.74 26.89
N LEU A 201 -16.94 27.52 26.16
CA LEU A 201 -16.47 28.81 26.62
C LEU A 201 -17.65 29.77 26.78
N ASP A 202 -17.78 30.36 27.97
CA ASP A 202 -18.84 31.31 28.29
C ASP A 202 -18.50 32.69 27.70
N PHE A 203 -18.81 32.88 26.41
CA PHE A 203 -18.69 34.18 25.75
C PHE A 203 -20.02 34.53 25.07
N ASP A 204 -20.49 35.75 25.33
CA ASP A 204 -21.74 36.42 24.91
C ASP A 204 -22.82 35.54 24.23
N ASN A 205 -23.96 35.37 24.91
CA ASN A 205 -25.17 34.69 24.42
C ASN A 205 -25.00 33.18 24.08
N SER A 206 -24.07 32.48 24.73
CA SER A 206 -23.97 31.02 24.61
C SER A 206 -25.17 30.33 25.27
N PRO A 207 -25.79 29.32 24.65
CA PRO A 207 -26.95 28.64 25.21
C PRO A 207 -26.57 27.80 26.43
N TRP A 208 -27.53 27.61 27.34
CA TRP A 208 -27.32 26.79 28.53
C TRP A 208 -27.27 25.30 28.18
N LEU A 209 -26.10 24.67 28.30
CA LEU A 209 -25.89 23.26 27.91
C LEU A 209 -25.51 22.39 29.10
N TYR A 210 -26.22 21.28 29.30
CA TYR A 210 -25.99 20.32 30.39
C TYR A 210 -25.87 18.88 29.91
N GLY A 211 -25.01 18.11 30.59
CA GLY A 211 -24.74 16.72 30.25
C GLY A 211 -24.29 16.53 28.79
N PRO A 212 -24.64 15.40 28.16
CA PRO A 212 -24.21 15.12 26.79
C PRO A 212 -24.80 15.98 25.68
N ALA A 213 -25.77 16.84 25.99
CA ALA A 213 -26.29 17.83 25.05
C ALA A 213 -25.20 18.78 24.52
N ARG A 214 -24.11 18.95 25.27
CA ARG A 214 -22.93 19.73 24.85
C ARG A 214 -22.26 19.15 23.61
N LEU A 215 -22.02 17.84 23.58
CA LEU A 215 -21.41 17.19 22.43
C LEU A 215 -22.32 17.25 21.20
N LEU A 216 -23.64 17.14 21.40
CA LEU A 216 -24.60 17.36 20.32
C LEU A 216 -24.44 18.77 19.74
N TRP A 217 -24.43 19.81 20.58
CA TRP A 217 -24.24 21.19 20.13
C TRP A 217 -22.93 21.40 19.35
N VAL A 218 -21.83 20.78 19.79
CA VAL A 218 -20.54 20.81 19.07
C VAL A 218 -20.63 20.13 17.69
N ILE A 219 -21.34 19.00 17.57
CA ILE A 219 -21.58 18.32 16.28
C ILE A 219 -22.35 19.25 15.31
N TYR A 220 -23.26 20.08 15.82
CA TYR A 220 -23.98 21.10 15.06
C TYR A 220 -23.18 22.40 14.88
N LYS A 221 -21.86 22.38 15.06
CA LYS A 221 -20.96 23.54 14.88
C LYS A 221 -21.42 24.75 15.70
N ASN A 222 -21.77 24.50 16.96
CA ASN A 222 -22.13 25.53 17.92
C ASN A 222 -23.46 26.27 17.58
N ASN A 223 -24.36 25.64 16.83
CA ASN A 223 -25.64 26.24 16.40
C ASN A 223 -26.84 25.47 17.01
N LEU A 224 -27.52 26.10 17.99
CA LEU A 224 -28.66 25.50 18.70
C LEU A 224 -29.90 25.37 17.81
N THR A 225 -30.22 26.36 16.99
CA THR A 225 -31.39 26.32 16.08
C THR A 225 -31.26 25.19 15.08
N ALA A 226 -30.07 24.98 14.50
CA ALA A 226 -29.80 23.86 13.61
C ALA A 226 -29.99 22.49 14.29
N MET A 227 -29.69 22.39 15.59
CA MET A 227 -29.90 21.17 16.38
C MET A 227 -31.39 20.90 16.64
N ILE A 228 -32.20 21.94 16.84
CA ILE A 228 -33.64 21.83 17.11
C ILE A 228 -34.43 21.47 15.84
N GLU A 229 -34.02 22.00 14.69
CA GLU A 229 -34.68 21.76 13.40
C GLU A 229 -34.32 20.40 12.77
N ASP A 230 -33.22 19.76 13.17
CA ASP A 230 -32.77 18.48 12.61
C ASP A 230 -33.69 17.32 13.04
N LYS A 231 -34.25 16.62 12.06
CA LYS A 231 -35.11 15.44 12.27
C LYS A 231 -34.31 14.22 12.72
N ASP A 232 -33.03 14.15 12.37
CA ASP A 232 -32.14 13.03 12.68
C ASP A 232 -31.30 13.27 13.94
N MET A 233 -31.65 14.30 14.73
CA MET A 233 -30.97 14.64 15.99
C MET A 233 -30.85 13.45 16.95
N THR A 234 -31.90 12.63 17.07
CA THR A 234 -31.88 11.44 17.93
C THR A 234 -30.93 10.35 17.42
N SER A 235 -30.72 10.27 16.10
CA SER A 235 -29.70 9.39 15.52
C SER A 235 -28.29 9.85 15.87
N ARG A 236 -28.03 11.17 15.85
CA ARG A 236 -26.74 11.72 16.29
C ARG A 236 -26.51 11.53 17.79
N ALA A 237 -27.56 11.63 18.61
CA ALA A 237 -27.49 11.27 20.03
C ALA A 237 -27.11 9.80 20.22
N ALA A 238 -27.68 8.90 19.40
CA ALA A 238 -27.31 7.49 19.41
C ALA A 238 -25.84 7.26 19.00
N GLU A 239 -25.31 8.03 18.04
CA GLU A 239 -23.89 7.98 17.67
C GLU A 239 -22.97 8.39 18.82
N ILE A 240 -23.33 9.43 19.59
CA ILE A 240 -22.57 9.85 20.79
C ILE A 240 -22.56 8.73 21.83
N GLN A 241 -23.71 8.13 22.13
CA GLN A 241 -23.82 7.01 23.07
C GLN A 241 -22.98 5.82 22.61
N GLN A 242 -22.99 5.51 21.31
CA GLN A 242 -22.19 4.44 20.71
C GLN A 242 -20.70 4.72 20.79
N ARG A 243 -20.28 5.98 20.59
CA ARG A 243 -18.87 6.38 20.70
C ARG A 243 -18.41 6.29 22.15
N PHE A 244 -19.15 6.89 23.08
CA PHE A 244 -18.82 6.87 24.51
C PHE A 244 -18.69 5.44 25.03
N PHE A 245 -19.63 4.56 24.66
CA PHE A 245 -19.57 3.14 25.01
C PHE A 245 -18.32 2.44 24.44
N GLY A 246 -17.93 2.76 23.20
CA GLY A 246 -16.70 2.25 22.59
C GLY A 246 -15.44 2.69 23.34
N GLU A 247 -15.36 3.96 23.71
CA GLU A 247 -14.24 4.54 24.47
C GLU A 247 -14.13 3.95 25.88
N MET A 248 -15.26 3.77 26.58
CA MET A 248 -15.27 3.10 27.88
C MET A 248 -14.70 1.68 27.79
N ILE A 249 -15.17 0.89 26.82
CA ILE A 249 -14.63 -0.47 26.60
C ILE A 249 -13.14 -0.42 26.28
N GLN A 250 -12.72 0.48 25.39
CA GLN A 250 -11.31 0.62 25.01
C GLN A 250 -10.44 0.96 26.23
N SER A 251 -10.84 1.96 27.02
CA SER A 251 -10.14 2.38 28.23
C SER A 251 -10.03 1.22 29.24
N SER A 252 -11.13 0.53 29.52
CA SER A 252 -11.14 -0.63 30.41
C SER A 252 -10.27 -1.78 29.91
N LEU A 253 -10.15 -2.00 28.59
CA LEU A 253 -9.28 -3.04 28.04
C LEU A 253 -7.79 -2.70 28.16
N THR A 254 -7.45 -1.41 28.14
CA THR A 254 -6.05 -0.94 28.23
C THR A 254 -5.51 -0.88 29.66
N GLU A 255 -6.38 -0.92 30.67
CA GLU A 255 -5.98 -0.88 32.07
C GLU A 255 -5.22 -2.16 32.47
N ARG A 256 -4.08 -1.98 33.15
CA ARG A 256 -3.18 -3.09 33.51
C ARG A 256 -3.87 -4.06 34.47
N GLY A 257 -4.06 -5.30 34.02
CA GLY A 257 -4.69 -6.36 34.82
C GLY A 257 -6.22 -6.40 34.72
N ALA A 258 -6.85 -5.48 33.99
CA ALA A 258 -8.30 -5.45 33.78
C ALA A 258 -8.77 -6.40 32.65
N SER A 259 -7.87 -6.76 31.72
CA SER A 259 -8.20 -7.64 30.59
C SER A 259 -7.24 -8.83 30.47
N GLN A 260 -7.74 -9.94 29.90
CA GLN A 260 -6.96 -11.14 29.60
C GLN A 260 -7.10 -11.49 28.13
N TYR A 261 -5.99 -11.85 27.49
CA TYR A 261 -5.99 -12.33 26.12
C TYR A 261 -6.46 -13.78 26.05
N LEU A 262 -7.48 -14.03 25.22
CA LEU A 262 -8.00 -15.37 24.98
C LEU A 262 -7.52 -15.87 23.60
N PRO A 263 -6.92 -17.08 23.53
CA PRO A 263 -6.54 -17.67 22.26
C PRO A 263 -7.79 -18.15 21.51
N ILE A 264 -8.01 -17.62 20.30
CA ILE A 264 -9.10 -18.04 19.42
C ILE A 264 -8.55 -18.63 18.11
N GLN A 265 -9.34 -19.46 17.45
CA GLN A 265 -8.98 -19.99 16.13
C GLN A 265 -9.40 -18.98 15.05
N GLY A 266 -8.45 -18.59 14.21
CA GLY A 266 -8.67 -17.73 13.05
C GLY A 266 -7.83 -18.18 11.87
N HIS A 267 -8.23 -17.76 10.67
CA HIS A 267 -7.46 -18.01 9.46
C HIS A 267 -6.70 -16.74 9.08
N VAL A 268 -5.39 -16.86 8.93
CA VAL A 268 -4.54 -15.84 8.34
C VAL A 268 -4.26 -16.26 6.91
N ARG A 269 -4.80 -15.53 5.94
CA ARG A 269 -4.39 -15.71 4.53
C ARG A 269 -3.26 -14.75 4.24
N THR A 270 -2.06 -15.29 4.12
CA THR A 270 -0.88 -14.57 3.64
C THR A 270 -0.79 -14.74 2.13
N LEU A 271 -0.86 -13.65 1.37
CA LEU A 271 -0.69 -13.73 -0.07
C LEU A 271 0.81 -13.67 -0.40
N GLU A 272 1.43 -14.85 -0.41
CA GLU A 272 2.85 -15.01 -0.76
C GLU A 272 3.01 -15.67 -2.12
N ARG A 273 3.86 -15.06 -2.96
CA ARG A 273 4.21 -15.65 -4.26
C ARG A 273 5.24 -16.77 -4.03
N ARG A 274 4.79 -18.02 -3.98
CA ARG A 274 5.65 -19.21 -3.86
C ARG A 274 5.63 -20.05 -5.15
N VAL A 275 6.75 -20.69 -5.46
CA VAL A 275 6.81 -21.72 -6.50
C VAL A 275 6.20 -22.99 -5.91
N THR A 276 4.95 -23.28 -6.27
CA THR A 276 4.27 -24.52 -5.83
C THR A 276 4.51 -25.62 -6.85
N THR A 277 5.06 -26.74 -6.39
CA THR A 277 5.20 -27.95 -7.20
C THR A 277 3.84 -28.60 -7.32
N THR A 278 3.17 -28.44 -8.45
CA THR A 278 1.91 -29.12 -8.72
C THR A 278 2.17 -30.60 -9.05
N ALA A 279 1.51 -31.50 -8.30
CA ALA A 279 1.70 -32.93 -8.47
C ALA A 279 1.26 -33.42 -9.87
N GLY A 280 0.25 -32.78 -10.47
CA GLY A 280 -0.28 -33.15 -11.78
C GLY A 280 0.79 -33.19 -12.88
N PRO A 281 1.47 -32.06 -13.20
CA PRO A 281 2.57 -32.03 -14.16
C PRO A 281 3.72 -32.99 -13.81
N ALA A 282 4.05 -33.14 -12.52
CA ALA A 282 5.09 -34.08 -12.11
C ALA A 282 4.70 -35.54 -12.41
N ILE A 283 3.46 -35.94 -12.09
CA ILE A 283 2.93 -37.27 -12.39
C ILE A 283 2.87 -37.50 -13.90
N THR A 284 2.42 -36.52 -14.69
CA THR A 284 2.38 -36.68 -16.16
C THR A 284 3.79 -36.81 -16.74
N LEU A 285 4.77 -36.04 -16.24
CA LEU A 285 6.17 -36.16 -16.65
C LEU A 285 6.74 -37.54 -16.26
N ILE A 286 6.45 -38.03 -15.06
CA ILE A 286 6.86 -39.37 -14.61
C ILE A 286 6.24 -40.44 -15.51
N ILE A 287 4.93 -40.38 -15.79
CA ILE A 287 4.25 -41.33 -16.68
C ILE A 287 4.82 -41.26 -18.10
N LEU A 288 5.04 -40.07 -18.65
CA LEU A 288 5.61 -39.89 -19.99
C LEU A 288 7.04 -40.40 -20.07
N LEU A 289 7.88 -40.12 -19.07
CA LEU A 289 9.24 -40.64 -19.00
C LEU A 289 9.27 -42.16 -18.79
N PHE A 290 8.36 -42.69 -17.98
CA PHE A 290 8.23 -44.14 -17.78
C PHE A 290 7.74 -44.84 -19.06
N LEU A 291 6.73 -44.29 -19.74
CA LEU A 291 6.29 -44.77 -21.05
C LEU A 291 7.41 -44.67 -22.08
N SER A 292 8.15 -43.57 -22.11
CA SER A 292 9.32 -43.39 -22.98
C SER A 292 10.40 -44.44 -22.68
N PHE A 293 10.66 -44.72 -21.40
CA PHE A 293 11.59 -45.77 -20.96
C PHE A 293 11.11 -47.16 -21.37
N CYS A 294 9.82 -47.47 -21.20
CA CYS A 294 9.23 -48.73 -21.66
C CYS A 294 9.32 -48.86 -23.18
N LEU A 295 9.01 -47.80 -23.93
CA LEU A 295 9.15 -47.78 -25.39
C LEU A 295 10.62 -47.94 -25.82
N LEU A 296 11.57 -47.35 -25.10
CA LEU A 296 13.01 -47.56 -25.32
C LEU A 296 13.42 -49.01 -25.02
N LEU A 297 12.90 -49.64 -23.98
CA LEU A 297 13.15 -51.06 -23.70
C LEU A 297 12.54 -51.97 -24.76
N ILE A 298 11.32 -51.67 -25.23
CA ILE A 298 10.65 -52.40 -26.31
C ILE A 298 11.44 -52.26 -27.61
N THR A 299 11.78 -51.03 -28.01
CA THR A 299 12.59 -50.78 -29.21
C THR A 299 13.96 -51.42 -29.09
N TRP A 300 14.63 -51.37 -27.93
CA TRP A 300 15.89 -52.07 -27.68
C TRP A 300 15.74 -53.59 -27.86
N ARG A 301 14.70 -54.21 -27.28
CA ARG A 301 14.43 -55.65 -27.41
C ARG A 301 14.09 -56.06 -28.84
N CYS A 302 13.20 -55.32 -29.50
CA CYS A 302 12.79 -55.56 -30.90
C CYS A 302 13.91 -55.24 -31.91
N SER A 303 14.83 -54.34 -31.58
CA SER A 303 15.96 -53.99 -32.45
C SER A 303 17.08 -55.04 -32.48
N ARG A 304 17.09 -56.00 -31.53
CA ARG A 304 18.04 -57.12 -31.51
C ARG A 304 17.88 -57.97 -32.78
N ILE A 305 19.00 -58.40 -33.33
CA ILE A 305 19.09 -59.15 -34.60
C ILE A 305 18.17 -60.38 -34.62
N GLN A 306 18.04 -61.08 -33.49
CA GLN A 306 17.22 -62.29 -33.34
C GLN A 306 15.71 -62.08 -33.53
N HIS A 307 15.21 -60.84 -33.40
CA HIS A 307 13.78 -60.51 -33.49
C HIS A 307 13.43 -59.66 -34.73
N ARG A 308 14.39 -59.42 -35.64
CA ARG A 308 14.15 -58.66 -36.87
C ARG A 308 13.47 -59.57 -37.91
N PRO A 309 12.21 -59.31 -38.32
CA PRO A 309 11.45 -60.20 -39.20
C PRO A 309 12.07 -60.34 -40.61
N LEU A 310 12.86 -59.37 -41.05
CA LEU A 310 13.45 -59.32 -42.40
C LEU A 310 14.87 -59.92 -42.48
N ASN A 311 15.46 -60.35 -41.35
CA ASN A 311 16.79 -60.97 -41.23
C ASN A 311 17.95 -60.26 -41.99
N LEU A 312 17.83 -58.95 -42.23
CA LEU A 312 18.84 -58.12 -42.87
C LEU A 312 20.04 -57.92 -41.92
N LYS A 313 21.23 -58.37 -42.35
CA LYS A 313 22.50 -58.24 -41.60
C LYS A 313 23.13 -56.85 -41.71
N THR A 314 22.79 -56.09 -42.75
CA THR A 314 23.32 -54.76 -43.04
C THR A 314 22.22 -53.69 -42.95
N ASP A 315 22.62 -52.44 -42.76
CA ASP A 315 21.68 -51.31 -42.66
C ASP A 315 20.86 -51.15 -43.96
N PRO A 316 19.52 -51.25 -43.94
CA PRO A 316 18.69 -51.13 -45.13
C PRO A 316 18.74 -49.73 -45.78
N ALA A 317 19.14 -48.70 -45.03
CA ALA A 317 19.35 -47.36 -45.57
C ALA A 317 20.70 -47.21 -46.31
N SER A 318 21.60 -48.20 -46.16
CA SER A 318 22.83 -48.27 -46.95
C SER A 318 22.56 -48.90 -48.31
N LEU A 319 23.36 -48.53 -49.31
CA LEU A 319 23.25 -49.10 -50.64
C LEU A 319 23.49 -50.63 -50.60
N ALA A 320 24.45 -51.09 -49.78
CA ALA A 320 24.72 -52.51 -49.58
C ALA A 320 23.50 -53.29 -49.07
N GLY A 321 22.78 -52.72 -48.09
CA GLY A 321 21.56 -53.32 -47.54
C GLY A 321 20.42 -53.35 -48.56
N ALA A 322 20.22 -52.27 -49.31
CA ALA A 322 19.23 -52.24 -50.38
C ALA A 322 19.54 -53.29 -51.47
N THR A 323 20.78 -53.35 -51.97
CA THR A 323 21.20 -54.33 -52.97
C THR A 323 21.09 -55.77 -52.50
N SER A 324 21.26 -56.02 -51.20
CA SER A 324 21.21 -57.34 -50.61
C SER A 324 19.88 -58.07 -50.89
N LEU A 325 18.81 -57.29 -51.07
CA LEU A 325 17.46 -57.77 -51.40
C LEU A 325 17.31 -58.26 -52.85
N LEU A 326 18.21 -57.87 -53.77
CA LEU A 326 18.19 -58.24 -55.20
C LEU A 326 19.15 -59.38 -55.56
N VAL A 327 19.99 -59.82 -54.62
CA VAL A 327 21.08 -60.77 -54.89
C VAL A 327 20.57 -62.17 -55.26
N GLU A 328 19.47 -62.62 -54.64
CA GLU A 328 18.98 -64.00 -54.76
C GLU A 328 17.83 -64.17 -55.77
N SER A 329 17.16 -63.09 -56.20
CA SER A 329 16.03 -63.13 -57.14
C SER A 329 16.39 -62.59 -58.55
N PRO A 330 16.85 -63.45 -59.48
CA PRO A 330 17.29 -63.01 -60.82
C PRO A 330 16.17 -62.36 -61.65
N ARG A 331 14.91 -62.78 -61.45
CA ARG A 331 13.75 -62.23 -62.17
C ARG A 331 13.44 -60.79 -61.76
N THR A 332 13.40 -60.51 -60.46
CA THR A 332 13.21 -59.17 -59.90
C THR A 332 14.36 -58.26 -60.33
N ARG A 333 15.60 -58.76 -60.27
CA ARG A 333 16.80 -58.05 -60.72
C ARG A 333 16.76 -57.68 -62.20
N HIS A 334 16.29 -58.57 -63.07
CA HIS A 334 16.15 -58.29 -64.51
C HIS A 334 15.14 -57.19 -64.77
N ASN A 335 13.98 -57.21 -64.10
CA ASN A 335 12.95 -56.18 -64.25
C ASN A 335 13.44 -54.78 -63.84
N PHE A 336 14.19 -54.69 -62.73
CA PHE A 336 14.84 -53.43 -62.32
C PHE A 336 16.02 -53.02 -63.21
N LYS A 337 16.60 -53.96 -64.00
CA LYS A 337 17.72 -53.68 -64.92
C LYS A 337 17.28 -52.73 -66.04
N ASP A 338 16.07 -52.92 -66.57
CA ASP A 338 15.52 -52.20 -67.73
C ASP A 338 15.02 -50.77 -67.43
N PHE A 339 14.80 -50.45 -66.16
CA PHE A 339 14.27 -49.15 -65.72
C PHE A 339 15.29 -48.01 -65.64
N ASN A 340 16.56 -48.29 -65.96
CA ASN A 340 17.64 -47.32 -65.84
C ASN A 340 17.51 -46.09 -66.77
N ARG A 341 16.77 -46.18 -67.88
CA ARG A 341 16.59 -45.08 -68.85
C ARG A 341 15.22 -44.37 -68.79
N LYS A 342 14.32 -44.80 -67.91
CA LYS A 342 12.94 -44.29 -67.83
C LYS A 342 12.82 -43.09 -66.90
N SER A 343 12.00 -42.11 -67.26
CA SER A 343 11.72 -40.94 -66.39
C SER A 343 10.87 -41.33 -65.18
N ASP A 344 10.82 -40.51 -64.13
CA ASP A 344 10.06 -40.84 -62.91
C ASP A 344 8.54 -41.00 -63.19
N LYS A 345 7.97 -40.22 -64.12
CA LYS A 345 6.57 -40.39 -64.55
C LYS A 345 6.35 -41.71 -65.29
N GLU A 346 7.26 -42.06 -66.19
CA GLU A 346 7.21 -43.36 -66.90
C GLU A 346 7.41 -44.53 -65.93
N LEU A 347 8.31 -44.39 -64.95
CA LEU A 347 8.54 -45.40 -63.94
C LEU A 347 7.30 -45.61 -63.08
N GLN A 348 6.62 -44.53 -62.69
CA GLN A 348 5.37 -44.61 -61.93
C GLN A 348 4.30 -45.38 -62.71
N THR A 349 4.13 -45.12 -64.01
CA THR A 349 3.20 -45.89 -64.86
C THR A 349 3.61 -47.34 -65.08
N LEU A 350 4.92 -47.64 -65.13
CA LEU A 350 5.43 -49.00 -65.36
C LEU A 350 5.41 -49.89 -64.10
N LEU A 351 5.44 -49.26 -62.92
CA LEU A 351 5.31 -49.92 -61.63
C LEU A 351 3.85 -49.95 -61.13
N GLU A 352 2.95 -49.19 -61.78
CA GLU A 352 1.52 -49.19 -61.48
C GLU A 352 0.93 -50.59 -61.70
N GLY A 353 0.34 -51.17 -60.65
CA GLY A 353 -0.19 -52.54 -60.67
C GLY A 353 0.79 -53.66 -60.30
N LYS A 354 2.09 -53.38 -60.15
CA LYS A 354 3.08 -54.35 -59.64
C LYS A 354 3.18 -54.29 -58.12
N ARG A 355 3.07 -55.44 -57.45
CA ARG A 355 3.27 -55.56 -56.00
C ARG A 355 4.54 -56.36 -55.71
N TYR A 356 5.28 -55.94 -54.69
CA TYR A 356 6.51 -56.60 -54.25
C TYR A 356 6.37 -56.95 -52.76
N TYR A 357 6.89 -58.10 -52.36
CA TYR A 357 6.98 -58.49 -50.95
C TYR A 357 8.40 -58.93 -50.62
N THR A 358 8.75 -58.79 -49.35
CA THR A 358 10.07 -59.13 -48.83
C THR A 358 9.97 -60.37 -47.95
N ASP A 359 10.65 -61.45 -48.35
CA ASP A 359 10.98 -62.57 -47.48
C ASP A 359 12.37 -62.36 -46.87
N PRO A 360 12.79 -63.10 -45.82
CA PRO A 360 14.07 -62.87 -45.14
C PRO A 360 15.26 -62.78 -46.11
N GLY A 361 15.74 -61.56 -46.36
CA GLY A 361 16.87 -61.27 -47.26
C GLY A 361 16.56 -61.20 -48.77
N ILE A 362 15.32 -61.37 -49.23
CA ILE A 362 14.98 -61.47 -50.67
C ILE A 362 13.75 -60.62 -51.04
N LEU A 363 13.80 -59.91 -52.17
CA LEU A 363 12.66 -59.21 -52.77
C LEU A 363 12.01 -60.03 -53.89
N HIS A 364 10.72 -60.35 -53.73
CA HIS A 364 9.90 -61.05 -54.69
C HIS A 364 8.86 -60.13 -55.33
N GLU A 365 8.62 -60.28 -56.63
CA GLU A 365 7.49 -59.67 -57.35
C GLU A 365 6.31 -60.63 -57.27
N THR A 366 5.16 -60.19 -56.73
CA THR A 366 3.94 -60.99 -56.81
C THR A 366 3.41 -60.96 -58.23
N ILE A 367 3.20 -62.14 -58.81
CA ILE A 367 2.43 -62.28 -60.05
C ILE A 367 0.97 -62.03 -59.66
N PRO A 368 0.24 -61.08 -60.27
CA PRO A 368 -1.19 -60.97 -60.03
C PRO A 368 -1.86 -62.27 -60.52
N ASP A 369 -2.61 -62.93 -59.64
CA ASP A 369 -3.51 -64.01 -60.04
C ASP A 369 -4.46 -63.50 -61.12
N GLN A 370 -4.66 -64.32 -62.16
CA GLN A 370 -5.58 -64.03 -63.26
C GLN A 370 -7.03 -64.07 -62.76
N SER A 371 -7.49 -63.02 -62.08
CA SER A 371 -8.91 -62.70 -61.94
C SER A 371 -9.07 -61.29 -61.37
N GLU A 372 -8.87 -60.28 -62.20
CA GLU A 372 -9.66 -59.04 -62.21
C GLU A 372 -9.27 -58.25 -63.47
N THR A 373 -9.91 -58.61 -64.58
CA THR A 373 -10.09 -57.72 -65.72
C THR A 373 -10.93 -56.53 -65.29
N VAL A 374 -10.35 -55.33 -65.27
CA VAL A 374 -11.11 -54.10 -65.45
C VAL A 374 -10.44 -53.29 -66.56
N ASN A 375 -11.22 -53.11 -67.62
CA ASN A 375 -10.91 -52.38 -68.83
C ASN A 375 -10.37 -50.98 -68.52
N GLN A 376 -9.17 -50.67 -69.02
CA GLN A 376 -8.86 -49.30 -69.40
C GLN A 376 -8.38 -49.27 -70.85
N THR A 377 -9.27 -48.70 -71.65
CA THR A 377 -9.14 -48.29 -73.03
C THR A 377 -7.83 -47.59 -73.31
N MET A 378 -7.24 -47.97 -74.45
CA MET A 378 -6.20 -47.25 -75.17
C MET A 378 -6.47 -45.75 -75.14
N THR A 379 -5.55 -45.00 -74.54
CA THR A 379 -5.38 -43.59 -74.86
C THR A 379 -3.96 -43.44 -75.38
N GLU A 380 -3.82 -43.26 -76.68
CA GLU A 380 -2.60 -42.82 -77.32
C GLU A 380 -2.14 -41.52 -76.64
N SER A 381 -1.06 -41.60 -75.87
CA SER A 381 -0.35 -40.41 -75.38
C SER A 381 0.83 -40.15 -76.32
N ARG A 382 0.61 -39.12 -77.13
CA ARG A 382 1.55 -38.38 -77.96
C ARG A 382 2.95 -38.30 -77.33
N GLN A 383 3.96 -38.65 -78.14
CA GLN A 383 5.37 -38.39 -77.94
C GLN A 383 5.57 -36.90 -77.61
N GLU A 384 5.73 -36.56 -76.33
CA GLU A 384 6.24 -35.27 -75.89
C GLU A 384 7.76 -35.32 -75.78
N SER A 385 8.38 -34.40 -76.50
CA SER A 385 9.80 -34.09 -76.48
C SER A 385 10.36 -33.94 -75.07
N THR A 386 11.59 -34.45 -74.91
CA THR A 386 12.48 -34.43 -73.75
C THR A 386 12.57 -33.08 -73.03
N SER A 387 11.60 -32.75 -72.17
CA SER A 387 11.76 -31.66 -71.19
C SER A 387 12.48 -32.18 -69.95
N ARG A 388 13.59 -31.53 -69.58
CA ARG A 388 14.41 -31.85 -68.41
C ARG A 388 13.57 -31.66 -67.15
N VAL A 389 13.06 -32.74 -66.57
CA VAL A 389 12.38 -32.72 -65.27
C VAL A 389 13.37 -32.34 -64.18
N ASN A 390 13.11 -31.24 -63.47
CA ASN A 390 13.90 -30.79 -62.33
C ASN A 390 13.71 -31.75 -61.14
N TRP A 391 14.65 -32.67 -60.98
CA TRP A 391 14.66 -33.72 -59.96
C TRP A 391 14.96 -33.22 -58.53
N ILE A 392 15.25 -31.93 -58.33
CA ILE A 392 15.60 -31.37 -57.01
C ILE A 392 14.36 -31.39 -56.09
N PRO A 393 14.44 -31.99 -54.88
CA PRO A 393 13.34 -32.02 -53.91
C PRO A 393 12.80 -30.62 -53.60
N GLY A 394 11.48 -30.50 -53.41
CA GLY A 394 10.79 -29.20 -53.26
C GLY A 394 11.39 -28.25 -52.22
N VAL A 395 11.85 -28.80 -51.08
CA VAL A 395 12.44 -28.04 -49.96
C VAL A 395 13.87 -27.55 -50.25
N LEU A 396 14.57 -28.21 -51.19
CA LEU A 396 15.90 -27.83 -51.67
C LEU A 396 15.85 -26.89 -52.89
N ARG A 397 14.64 -26.52 -53.34
CA ARG A 397 14.48 -25.53 -54.41
C ARG A 397 14.79 -24.15 -53.85
N LEU A 398 15.40 -23.33 -54.70
CA LEU A 398 15.75 -21.94 -54.41
C LEU A 398 14.62 -21.13 -53.74
N PRO A 399 13.35 -21.16 -54.19
CA PRO A 399 12.27 -20.41 -53.53
C PRO A 399 12.00 -20.88 -52.08
N ALA A 400 12.02 -22.18 -51.80
CA ALA A 400 11.79 -22.69 -50.45
C ALA A 400 12.92 -22.29 -49.48
N LEU A 401 14.16 -22.31 -49.95
CA LEU A 401 15.32 -21.86 -49.16
C LEU A 401 15.32 -20.35 -48.94
N LEU A 402 14.87 -19.54 -49.92
CA LEU A 402 14.70 -18.10 -49.77
C LEU A 402 13.60 -17.76 -48.75
N VAL A 403 12.46 -18.45 -48.78
CA VAL A 403 11.40 -18.29 -47.77
C VAL A 403 11.92 -18.62 -46.38
N LEU A 404 12.67 -19.73 -46.24
CA LEU A 404 13.28 -20.09 -44.96
C LEU A 404 14.26 -19.02 -44.47
N LEU A 405 15.10 -18.47 -45.35
CA LEU A 405 16.04 -17.40 -45.01
C LEU A 405 15.30 -16.14 -44.51
N VAL A 406 14.24 -15.72 -45.20
CA VAL A 406 13.42 -14.57 -44.80
C VAL A 406 12.76 -14.82 -43.44
N CYS A 407 12.19 -16.01 -43.21
CA CYS A 407 11.61 -16.38 -41.92
C CYS A 407 12.65 -16.33 -40.78
N LEU A 408 13.85 -16.87 -40.99
CA LEU A 408 14.91 -16.85 -39.97
C LEU A 408 15.34 -15.42 -39.63
N VAL A 409 15.53 -14.56 -40.64
CA VAL A 409 15.87 -13.14 -40.43
C VAL A 409 14.76 -12.43 -39.67
N ALA A 410 13.49 -12.62 -40.06
CA ALA A 410 12.34 -12.01 -39.38
C ALA A 410 12.28 -12.40 -37.89
N VAL A 411 12.52 -13.68 -37.56
CA VAL A 411 12.53 -14.15 -36.16
C VAL A 411 13.71 -13.57 -35.38
N VAL A 412 14.92 -13.50 -35.95
CA VAL A 412 16.07 -12.85 -35.29
C VAL A 412 15.75 -11.38 -35.01
N THR A 413 15.23 -10.66 -36.00
CA THR A 413 14.87 -9.25 -35.81
C THR A 413 13.80 -9.08 -34.74
N GLY A 414 12.78 -9.95 -34.72
CA GLY A 414 11.73 -9.93 -33.70
C GLY A 414 12.29 -10.14 -32.29
N VAL A 415 13.16 -11.12 -32.09
CA VAL A 415 13.78 -11.41 -30.77
C VAL A 415 14.65 -10.25 -30.30
N VAL A 416 15.46 -9.65 -31.18
CA VAL A 416 16.35 -8.53 -30.83
C VAL A 416 15.55 -7.28 -30.49
N VAL A 417 14.51 -6.96 -31.27
CA VAL A 417 13.61 -5.83 -31.00
C VAL A 417 12.87 -6.02 -29.68
N LEU A 418 12.32 -7.21 -29.43
CA LEU A 418 11.64 -7.52 -28.17
C LEU A 418 12.61 -7.43 -26.98
N TYR A 419 13.86 -7.87 -27.14
CA TYR A 419 14.88 -7.75 -26.10
C TYR A 419 15.22 -6.30 -25.77
N HIS A 420 15.30 -5.43 -26.77
CA HIS A 420 15.50 -3.99 -26.57
C HIS A 420 14.34 -3.35 -25.80
N PHE A 421 13.10 -3.60 -26.21
CA PHE A 421 11.92 -3.13 -25.47
C PHE A 421 11.83 -3.70 -24.05
N ALA A 422 12.27 -4.94 -23.84
CA ALA A 422 12.30 -5.56 -22.51
C ALA A 422 13.31 -4.90 -21.58
N GLN A 423 14.48 -4.46 -22.09
CA GLN A 423 15.46 -3.71 -21.30
C GLN A 423 14.96 -2.33 -20.90
N LEU A 424 14.19 -1.66 -21.78
CA LEU A 424 13.56 -0.38 -21.47
C LEU A 424 12.37 -0.50 -20.51
N SER A 425 12.06 -1.71 -20.03
CA SER A 425 10.91 -1.99 -19.14
C SER A 425 9.56 -1.59 -19.76
N GLU A 426 9.47 -1.54 -21.09
CA GLU A 426 8.27 -1.13 -21.82
C GLU A 426 7.31 -2.31 -22.12
N LEU A 427 7.71 -3.56 -21.83
CA LEU A 427 6.84 -4.74 -21.93
C LEU A 427 5.91 -4.88 -20.71
N TYR A 428 5.04 -3.88 -20.52
CA TYR A 428 3.95 -3.91 -19.54
C TYR A 428 2.61 -3.70 -20.27
N GLY A 429 1.63 -4.59 -20.06
CA GLY A 429 0.32 -4.48 -20.70
C GLY A 429 -0.39 -5.80 -20.99
N LYS A 430 -1.70 -5.72 -21.29
CA LYS A 430 -2.61 -6.86 -21.44
C LYS A 430 -2.16 -7.87 -22.50
N ALA A 431 -1.65 -7.42 -23.64
CA ALA A 431 -1.24 -8.31 -24.74
C ALA A 431 -0.09 -9.25 -24.39
N PHE A 432 0.74 -8.88 -23.41
CA PHE A 432 1.91 -9.66 -23.00
C PHE A 432 1.66 -10.43 -21.69
N VAL A 433 0.83 -9.90 -20.77
CA VAL A 433 0.59 -10.49 -19.44
C VAL A 433 -0.64 -11.42 -19.37
N TYR A 434 -1.49 -11.44 -20.41
CA TYR A 434 -2.75 -12.21 -20.45
C TYR A 434 -2.59 -13.67 -20.01
N GLN A 435 -3.50 -14.14 -19.15
CA GLN A 435 -3.64 -15.53 -18.75
C GLN A 435 -4.86 -16.10 -19.48
N ALA A 436 -4.64 -17.05 -20.38
CA ALA A 436 -5.75 -17.81 -20.97
C ALA A 436 -6.06 -18.98 -20.04
N ASN A 437 -7.17 -18.88 -19.30
CA ASN A 437 -7.71 -20.01 -18.55
C ASN A 437 -8.48 -20.91 -19.52
N ILE A 438 -7.84 -22.00 -19.95
CA ILE A 438 -8.50 -23.02 -20.77
C ILE A 438 -9.04 -24.08 -19.81
N SER A 439 -10.34 -24.02 -19.51
CA SER A 439 -11.02 -25.03 -18.70
C SER A 439 -11.27 -26.28 -19.55
N ILE A 440 -10.46 -27.33 -19.37
CA ILE A 440 -10.71 -28.65 -19.95
C ILE A 440 -10.70 -29.66 -18.78
N PHE A 441 -11.86 -30.28 -18.54
CA PHE A 441 -12.16 -31.26 -17.46
C PHE A 441 -12.06 -30.76 -16.01
N ASP A 442 -13.02 -29.94 -15.53
CA ASP A 442 -13.36 -29.62 -14.11
C ASP A 442 -12.20 -29.43 -13.08
N LYS A 443 -10.97 -29.25 -13.57
CA LYS A 443 -9.76 -29.05 -12.81
C LYS A 443 -9.01 -27.94 -13.53
N GLN A 444 -8.81 -26.83 -12.83
CA GLN A 444 -8.03 -25.69 -13.29
C GLN A 444 -6.57 -26.15 -13.53
N LEU A 445 -6.22 -26.50 -14.77
CA LEU A 445 -4.82 -26.67 -15.13
C LEU A 445 -4.15 -25.29 -15.12
N SER A 446 -2.94 -25.26 -14.58
CA SER A 446 -2.11 -24.06 -14.44
C SER A 446 -1.99 -23.30 -15.76
N THR A 447 -2.69 -22.17 -15.82
CA THR A 447 -2.28 -20.89 -16.40
C THR A 447 -1.21 -20.95 -17.50
N VAL A 448 -1.56 -21.41 -18.70
CA VAL A 448 -0.61 -21.41 -19.83
C VAL A 448 -0.48 -19.98 -20.37
N GLY A 449 0.64 -19.34 -20.08
CA GLY A 449 0.97 -18.02 -20.59
C GLY A 449 1.19 -18.03 -22.12
N PRO A 450 0.41 -17.29 -22.92
CA PRO A 450 0.61 -17.21 -24.38
C PRO A 450 2.02 -16.77 -24.77
N PHE A 451 2.67 -15.96 -23.92
CA PHE A 451 4.02 -15.45 -24.10
C PHE A 451 5.11 -16.55 -24.22
N SER A 452 4.92 -17.75 -23.64
CA SER A 452 5.87 -18.87 -23.79
C SER A 452 5.47 -19.84 -24.92
N MET A 453 4.17 -19.90 -25.26
CA MET A 453 3.65 -20.79 -26.29
C MET A 453 3.94 -20.29 -27.73
N ILE A 454 3.86 -18.98 -27.96
CA ILE A 454 4.08 -18.43 -29.32
C ILE A 454 5.54 -18.66 -29.78
N PRO A 455 6.58 -18.33 -28.99
CA PRO A 455 7.96 -18.59 -29.38
C PRO A 455 8.25 -20.07 -29.60
N THR A 456 7.64 -20.96 -28.82
CA THR A 456 7.85 -22.41 -28.95
C THR A 456 7.26 -22.96 -30.24
N ILE A 457 6.05 -22.56 -30.62
CA ILE A 457 5.43 -22.99 -31.88
C ILE A 457 6.29 -22.56 -33.07
N ILE A 458 6.75 -21.30 -33.09
CA ILE A 458 7.63 -20.79 -34.15
C ILE A 458 8.92 -21.62 -34.22
N ALA A 459 9.52 -21.93 -33.07
CA ALA A 459 10.76 -22.72 -33.01
C ALA A 459 10.57 -24.16 -33.51
N VAL A 460 9.46 -24.81 -33.16
CA VAL A 460 9.11 -26.16 -33.64
C VAL A 460 8.92 -26.17 -35.15
N CYS A 461 8.21 -25.19 -35.72
CA CYS A 461 8.01 -25.09 -37.18
C CYS A 461 9.35 -24.97 -37.93
N ILE A 462 10.27 -24.13 -37.44
CA ILE A 462 11.62 -23.98 -38.02
C ILE A 462 12.40 -25.28 -37.90
N GLY A 463 12.34 -25.95 -36.74
CA GLY A 463 13.03 -27.21 -36.51
C GLY A 463 12.54 -28.34 -37.41
N LEU A 464 11.23 -28.45 -37.61
CA LEU A 464 10.64 -29.41 -38.54
C LEU A 464 11.07 -29.13 -40.00
N TRP A 465 11.05 -27.87 -40.43
CA TRP A 465 11.53 -27.49 -41.76
C TRP A 465 13.01 -27.88 -41.93
N TRP A 466 13.85 -27.58 -40.94
CA TRP A 466 15.26 -27.94 -40.97
C TRP A 466 15.47 -29.46 -41.04
N GLY A 467 14.71 -30.24 -40.28
CA GLY A 467 14.76 -31.70 -40.31
C GLY A 467 14.49 -32.29 -41.70
N VAL A 468 13.61 -31.66 -42.50
CA VAL A 468 13.37 -32.09 -43.89
C VAL A 468 14.59 -31.79 -44.79
N ILE A 469 15.26 -30.66 -44.59
CA ILE A 469 16.51 -30.32 -45.33
C ILE A 469 17.60 -31.35 -45.01
N ASP A 470 17.80 -31.65 -43.74
CA ASP A 470 18.81 -32.60 -43.26
C ASP A 470 18.57 -34.01 -43.76
N SER A 471 17.34 -34.52 -43.68
CA SER A 471 16.97 -35.84 -44.20
C SER A 471 17.33 -35.99 -45.69
N ASN A 472 17.03 -34.97 -46.50
CA ASN A 472 17.37 -35.00 -47.92
C ASN A 472 18.88 -34.98 -48.19
N PHE A 473 19.65 -34.16 -47.47
CA PHE A 473 21.11 -34.13 -47.62
C PHE A 473 21.77 -35.42 -47.12
N CYS A 474 21.34 -35.96 -45.98
CA CYS A 474 21.82 -37.25 -45.44
C CYS A 474 21.59 -38.40 -46.43
N ARG A 475 20.43 -38.42 -47.10
CA ARG A 475 20.08 -39.42 -48.12
C ARG A 475 20.92 -39.29 -49.39
N LEU A 476 21.12 -38.07 -49.89
CA LEU A 476 21.85 -37.83 -51.15
C LEU A 476 23.38 -37.88 -50.99
N GLN A 477 23.91 -37.67 -49.78
CA GLN A 477 25.34 -37.54 -49.53
C GLN A 477 26.20 -38.73 -50.04
N PRO A 478 25.86 -40.01 -49.79
CA PRO A 478 26.69 -41.13 -50.22
C PRO A 478 26.84 -41.19 -51.75
N TYR A 479 25.76 -40.88 -52.46
CA TYR A 479 25.72 -40.84 -53.93
C TYR A 479 26.56 -39.69 -54.48
N LEU A 480 26.49 -38.51 -53.86
CA LEU A 480 27.30 -37.35 -54.24
C LEU A 480 28.80 -37.58 -54.02
N ALA A 481 29.16 -38.30 -52.96
CA ALA A 481 30.55 -38.68 -52.69
C ALA A 481 31.08 -39.62 -53.79
N MET A 482 30.30 -40.64 -54.18
CA MET A 482 30.63 -41.59 -55.25
C MET A 482 30.63 -40.98 -56.65
N ALA A 483 29.79 -39.96 -56.90
CA ALA A 483 29.73 -39.24 -58.18
C ALA A 483 30.92 -38.29 -58.37
N LYS A 484 31.50 -37.78 -57.27
CA LYS A 484 32.67 -36.88 -57.32
C LYS A 484 33.96 -37.65 -57.64
N ARG A 485 34.21 -38.78 -56.98
CA ARG A 485 35.41 -39.62 -57.14
C ARG A 485 35.11 -41.04 -56.64
N TYR A 486 35.88 -42.02 -57.09
CA TYR A 486 35.89 -43.34 -56.50
C TYR A 486 36.25 -43.26 -55.00
N ARG A 487 35.57 -44.08 -54.19
CA ARG A 487 35.73 -44.12 -52.73
C ARG A 487 35.78 -45.56 -52.23
N PRO A 488 36.52 -45.84 -51.13
CA PRO A 488 36.49 -47.15 -50.48
C PRO A 488 35.06 -47.55 -50.11
N LEU A 489 34.77 -48.85 -50.06
CA LEU A 489 33.44 -49.38 -49.74
C LEU A 489 32.84 -48.84 -48.42
N SER A 490 33.68 -48.65 -47.39
CA SER A 490 33.28 -48.08 -46.09
C SER A 490 32.84 -46.62 -46.14
N GLU A 491 33.31 -45.86 -47.13
CA GLU A 491 32.97 -44.45 -47.38
C GLU A 491 31.96 -44.26 -48.52
N SER A 492 31.45 -45.35 -49.10
CA SER A 492 30.57 -45.32 -50.27
C SER A 492 29.35 -46.20 -50.10
N VAL A 493 29.44 -47.51 -50.41
CA VAL A 493 28.31 -48.44 -50.49
C VAL A 493 27.76 -48.80 -49.10
N HIS A 494 28.62 -48.88 -48.08
CA HIS A 494 28.21 -49.12 -46.69
C HIS A 494 27.87 -47.84 -45.91
N LEU A 495 28.06 -46.67 -46.53
CA LEU A 495 27.87 -45.39 -45.86
C LEU A 495 26.40 -44.99 -45.83
N SER A 496 25.81 -45.02 -44.64
CA SER A 496 24.47 -44.47 -44.38
C SER A 496 24.52 -43.39 -43.31
N TYR A 497 23.93 -42.23 -43.59
CA TYR A 497 23.72 -41.16 -42.62
C TYR A 497 22.28 -41.12 -42.10
N GLN A 498 21.33 -41.72 -42.82
CA GLN A 498 19.90 -41.69 -42.51
C GLN A 498 19.55 -42.54 -41.28
N SER A 499 20.32 -43.59 -41.00
CA SER A 499 20.15 -44.45 -39.82
C SER A 499 20.89 -43.94 -38.57
N SER A 500 21.65 -42.86 -38.70
CA SER A 500 22.49 -42.33 -37.62
C SER A 500 21.73 -41.26 -36.82
N TYR A 501 21.86 -41.29 -35.48
CA TYR A 501 21.36 -40.19 -34.63
C TYR A 501 22.02 -38.87 -35.03
N TRP A 502 21.28 -37.75 -35.08
CA TRP A 502 21.72 -36.48 -35.68
C TRP A 502 23.08 -35.96 -35.16
N MET A 503 23.33 -36.05 -33.85
CA MET A 503 24.62 -35.66 -33.26
C MET A 503 25.76 -36.59 -33.72
N TRP A 504 25.49 -37.89 -33.81
CA TRP A 504 26.46 -38.87 -34.31
C TRP A 504 26.66 -38.76 -35.83
N ALA A 505 25.61 -38.42 -36.59
CA ALA A 505 25.68 -38.13 -38.02
C ALA A 505 26.61 -36.94 -38.30
N THR A 506 26.57 -35.90 -37.45
CA THR A 506 27.49 -34.75 -37.52
C THR A 506 28.94 -35.19 -37.33
N ILE A 507 29.23 -35.98 -36.29
CA ILE A 507 30.58 -36.51 -36.01
C ILE A 507 31.06 -37.40 -37.17
N LYS A 508 30.18 -38.26 -37.69
CA LYS A 508 30.45 -39.15 -38.83
C LYS A 508 30.73 -38.36 -40.11
N ALA A 509 29.96 -37.31 -40.39
CA ALA A 509 30.16 -36.43 -41.54
C ALA A 509 31.48 -35.65 -41.43
N LEU A 510 31.85 -35.21 -40.22
CA LEU A 510 33.12 -34.53 -39.96
C LEU A 510 34.31 -35.46 -40.18
N LYS A 511 34.26 -36.69 -39.66
CA LYS A 511 35.30 -37.72 -39.87
C LYS A 511 35.51 -38.05 -41.34
N ASN A 512 34.42 -38.12 -42.12
CA ASN A 512 34.46 -38.37 -43.56
C ASN A 512 34.71 -37.11 -44.42
N ARG A 513 34.97 -35.95 -43.79
CA ARG A 513 35.25 -34.65 -44.44
C ARG A 513 34.13 -34.16 -45.37
N HIS A 514 32.88 -34.44 -45.00
CA HIS A 514 31.68 -34.02 -45.71
C HIS A 514 31.17 -32.66 -45.19
N TRP A 515 31.93 -31.59 -45.44
CA TRP A 515 31.70 -30.27 -44.86
C TRP A 515 30.29 -29.70 -45.06
N MET A 516 29.70 -29.83 -46.26
CA MET A 516 28.32 -29.40 -46.53
C MET A 516 27.32 -30.10 -45.60
N LEU A 517 27.49 -31.40 -45.40
CA LEU A 517 26.63 -32.20 -44.53
C LEU A 517 26.86 -31.86 -43.05
N VAL A 518 28.08 -31.52 -42.64
CA VAL A 518 28.38 -31.08 -41.27
C VAL A 518 27.57 -29.83 -40.89
N TRP A 519 27.51 -28.83 -41.75
CA TRP A 519 26.72 -27.61 -41.50
C TRP A 519 25.22 -27.90 -41.32
N VAL A 520 24.67 -28.79 -42.14
CA VAL A 520 23.25 -29.15 -42.13
C VAL A 520 22.90 -30.04 -40.91
N THR A 521 23.67 -31.10 -40.67
CA THR A 521 23.45 -32.04 -39.55
C THR A 521 23.67 -31.37 -38.19
N LEU A 522 24.63 -30.44 -38.08
CA LEU A 522 24.83 -29.65 -36.87
C LEU A 522 23.64 -28.73 -36.60
N GLY A 523 23.01 -28.17 -37.64
CA GLY A 523 21.76 -27.41 -37.51
C GLY A 523 20.61 -28.24 -36.92
N THR A 524 20.50 -29.52 -37.29
CA THR A 524 19.49 -30.44 -36.71
C THR A 524 19.82 -30.76 -35.26
N ALA A 525 21.11 -30.92 -34.92
CA ALA A 525 21.54 -31.21 -33.56
C ALA A 525 21.25 -30.04 -32.59
N ILE A 526 21.35 -28.79 -33.04
CA ILE A 526 21.08 -27.59 -32.21
C ILE A 526 19.61 -27.15 -32.23
N SER A 527 18.79 -27.63 -33.17
CA SER A 527 17.38 -27.25 -33.28
C SER A 527 16.53 -27.57 -32.03
N PRO A 528 16.69 -28.72 -31.34
CA PRO A 528 16.02 -28.96 -30.07
C PRO A 528 16.41 -27.94 -28.99
N ILE A 529 17.69 -27.56 -28.92
CA ILE A 529 18.20 -26.53 -27.98
C ILE A 529 17.55 -25.18 -28.29
N PHE A 530 17.36 -24.86 -29.57
CA PHE A 530 16.64 -23.66 -30.00
C PHE A 530 15.18 -23.66 -29.51
N THR A 531 14.46 -24.78 -29.65
CA THR A 531 13.08 -24.90 -29.14
C THR A 531 13.01 -24.72 -27.62
N THR A 532 13.95 -25.32 -26.88
CA THR A 532 14.01 -25.18 -25.42
C THR A 532 14.38 -23.76 -24.98
N THR A 533 15.31 -23.11 -25.66
CA THR A 533 15.70 -21.72 -25.32
C THR A 533 14.60 -20.73 -25.68
N MET A 534 13.88 -20.94 -26.79
CA MET A 534 12.70 -20.15 -27.15
C MET A 534 11.54 -20.30 -26.15
N SER A 535 11.36 -21.47 -25.51
CA SER A 535 10.33 -21.63 -24.46
C SER A 535 10.64 -20.82 -23.19
N ALA A 536 11.92 -20.69 -22.88
CA ALA A 536 12.43 -19.98 -21.71
C ALA A 536 12.69 -18.48 -21.97
N LEU A 537 12.28 -17.95 -23.13
CA LEU A 537 12.61 -16.60 -23.58
C LEU A 537 12.06 -15.52 -22.63
N PHE A 538 10.90 -15.74 -22.03
CA PHE A 538 10.17 -14.77 -21.22
C PHE A 538 9.94 -15.27 -19.79
N GLN A 539 10.10 -14.38 -18.83
CA GLN A 539 9.86 -14.58 -17.40
C GLN A 539 9.02 -13.42 -16.84
N ARG A 540 8.12 -13.70 -15.89
CA ARG A 540 7.28 -12.67 -15.24
C ARG A 540 7.96 -12.15 -13.98
N ASP A 541 8.17 -10.83 -13.91
CA ASP A 541 8.75 -10.16 -12.76
C ASP A 541 7.88 -8.95 -12.35
N THR A 542 8.02 -8.51 -11.09
CA THR A 542 7.34 -7.31 -10.59
C THR A 542 8.23 -6.10 -10.78
N GLY A 543 7.72 -5.06 -11.43
CA GLY A 543 8.41 -3.80 -11.67
C GLY A 543 7.71 -2.62 -11.02
N VAL A 544 8.46 -1.54 -10.85
CA VAL A 544 7.90 -0.23 -10.50
C VAL A 544 8.06 0.67 -11.71
N THR A 545 6.96 1.18 -12.24
CA THR A 545 6.98 2.23 -13.27
C THR A 545 6.90 3.57 -12.59
N ILE A 546 7.76 4.51 -13.00
CA ILE A 546 7.79 5.88 -12.48
C ILE A 546 7.30 6.79 -13.60
N GLN A 547 6.20 7.49 -13.36
CA GLN A 547 5.68 8.52 -14.26
C GLN A 547 5.85 9.89 -13.61
N THR A 548 6.40 10.84 -14.35
CA THR A 548 6.48 12.24 -13.89
C THR A 548 5.27 13.03 -14.36
N LYS A 549 4.55 13.66 -13.44
CA LYS A 549 3.48 14.64 -13.73
C LYS A 549 3.85 15.98 -13.11
N VAL A 550 3.39 17.07 -13.71
CA VAL A 550 3.54 18.41 -13.13
C VAL A 550 2.19 18.81 -12.55
N LEU A 551 2.17 19.17 -11.27
CA LEU A 551 0.97 19.62 -10.56
C LEU A 551 1.12 21.08 -10.16
N GLU A 552 -0.01 21.77 -10.01
CA GLU A 552 -0.05 23.14 -9.48
C GLU A 552 -0.01 23.09 -7.94
N ARG A 553 0.83 23.94 -7.35
CA ARG A 553 0.83 24.21 -5.92
C ARG A 553 -0.03 25.44 -5.64
N SER A 554 -0.93 25.34 -4.67
CA SER A 554 -1.75 26.47 -4.21
C SER A 554 -1.24 27.11 -2.92
N LEU A 555 -0.51 26.35 -2.09
CA LEU A 555 -0.11 26.76 -0.74
C LEU A 555 1.41 26.88 -0.58
N GLU A 556 1.81 27.68 0.40
CA GLU A 556 3.17 27.84 0.90
C GLU A 556 3.19 28.00 2.44
N ILE A 557 4.38 27.95 3.04
CA ILE A 557 4.53 28.24 4.48
C ILE A 557 4.20 29.71 4.73
N ARG A 558 3.37 29.98 5.72
CA ARG A 558 2.88 31.31 6.05
C ARG A 558 4.03 32.25 6.38
N GLN A 559 4.04 33.40 5.70
CA GLN A 559 5.02 34.47 5.91
C GLN A 559 4.40 35.67 6.66
N ILE A 560 3.10 35.91 6.47
CA ILE A 560 2.37 37.06 7.06
C ILE A 560 1.61 36.68 8.34
N PRO A 561 1.39 37.62 9.28
CA PRO A 561 0.57 37.40 10.46
C PRO A 561 -0.91 37.15 10.11
N HIS A 562 -1.66 36.64 11.08
CA HIS A 562 -3.13 36.55 10.99
C HIS A 562 -3.75 37.86 11.45
N VAL A 563 -4.79 38.31 10.75
CA VAL A 563 -5.54 39.52 11.06
C VAL A 563 -6.85 39.13 11.75
N PHE A 564 -7.04 39.60 12.98
CA PHE A 564 -8.27 39.43 13.75
C PHE A 564 -9.02 40.75 13.82
N LYS A 565 -10.34 40.70 13.66
CA LYS A 565 -11.23 41.82 13.98
C LYS A 565 -11.58 41.73 15.45
N THR A 566 -11.42 42.83 16.17
CA THR A 566 -11.65 42.87 17.60
C THR A 566 -12.28 44.18 18.02
N GLU A 567 -12.84 44.17 19.22
CA GLU A 567 -13.54 45.29 19.83
C GLU A 567 -13.10 45.44 21.29
N GLU A 568 -12.99 46.69 21.73
CA GLU A 568 -12.54 47.04 23.07
C GLU A 568 -13.34 48.21 23.63
N TYR A 569 -13.55 48.25 24.94
CA TYR A 569 -14.23 49.36 25.59
C TYR A 569 -13.22 50.45 26.01
N THR A 570 -13.48 51.69 25.59
CA THR A 570 -12.70 52.91 25.90
C THR A 570 -12.60 53.23 27.40
N VAL A 571 -13.45 52.64 28.25
CA VAL A 571 -13.40 52.81 29.70
C VAL A 571 -12.37 51.86 30.31
N ARG A 572 -11.10 52.26 30.22
CA ARG A 572 -9.95 51.89 31.05
C ARG A 572 -9.93 50.44 31.59
N PHE A 573 -9.95 49.47 30.69
CA PHE A 573 -9.66 48.07 30.98
C PHE A 573 -8.66 47.50 29.95
N GLU A 574 -7.36 47.50 30.27
CA GLU A 574 -6.19 47.36 29.36
C GLU A 574 -6.06 46.03 28.57
N ASP A 575 -7.03 45.11 28.65
CA ASP A 575 -6.85 43.71 28.25
C ASP A 575 -8.07 43.04 27.58
N SER A 576 -9.11 43.79 27.20
CA SER A 576 -10.40 43.19 26.78
C SER A 576 -10.32 42.47 25.42
N PHE A 577 -9.57 43.02 24.48
CA PHE A 577 -9.57 42.53 23.10
C PHE A 577 -8.72 41.25 22.93
N MET A 578 -7.64 41.12 23.70
CA MET A 578 -6.79 39.92 23.66
C MET A 578 -7.57 38.71 24.19
N ALA A 579 -8.40 38.91 25.23
CA ALA A 579 -9.34 37.91 25.72
C ALA A 579 -10.28 37.42 24.61
N SER A 580 -10.84 38.35 23.82
CA SER A 580 -11.75 38.00 22.73
C SER A 580 -11.05 37.17 21.65
N ILE A 581 -9.79 37.48 21.31
CA ILE A 581 -9.02 36.70 20.33
C ILE A 581 -8.71 35.31 20.89
N ILE A 582 -8.23 35.19 22.13
CA ILE A 582 -7.92 33.89 22.76
C ILE A 582 -9.17 33.03 22.90
N ALA A 583 -10.29 33.63 23.27
CA ALA A 583 -11.60 33.02 23.29
C ALA A 583 -11.98 32.44 21.92
N GLN A 584 -11.82 33.22 20.84
CA GLN A 584 -12.07 32.75 19.47
C GLN A 584 -11.16 31.58 19.07
N LEU A 585 -9.89 31.57 19.52
CA LEU A 585 -8.95 30.48 19.24
C LEU A 585 -9.39 29.16 19.89
N HIS A 586 -9.92 29.22 21.11
CA HIS A 586 -10.40 28.04 21.83
C HIS A 586 -11.88 27.68 21.55
N GLY A 587 -12.67 28.58 20.94
CA GLY A 587 -14.11 28.42 20.72
C GLY A 587 -14.54 27.28 19.80
N ASN A 588 -13.67 26.81 18.91
CA ASN A 588 -13.98 25.69 18.00
C ASN A 588 -13.41 24.37 18.51
N LEU A 589 -14.08 23.78 19.49
CA LEU A 589 -13.68 22.50 20.11
C LEU A 589 -13.71 21.31 19.13
N SER A 590 -14.60 21.32 18.13
CA SER A 590 -14.78 20.21 17.18
C SER A 590 -13.55 19.87 16.35
N SER A 591 -12.65 20.84 16.17
CA SER A 591 -11.43 20.71 15.34
C SER A 591 -10.18 21.17 16.08
N HIS A 592 -10.22 21.20 17.42
CA HIS A 592 -9.13 21.73 18.23
C HIS A 592 -7.95 20.75 18.26
N TRP A 593 -6.82 21.18 17.72
CA TRP A 593 -5.62 20.40 17.47
C TRP A 593 -4.93 19.84 18.73
N MET A 594 -5.19 20.43 19.91
CA MET A 594 -4.63 19.93 21.18
C MET A 594 -5.15 18.55 21.56
N TYR A 595 -6.42 18.22 21.26
CA TYR A 595 -6.96 16.88 21.53
C TYR A 595 -6.31 15.83 20.64
N THR A 596 -6.17 16.12 19.34
CA THR A 596 -5.55 15.18 18.39
C THR A 596 -4.06 14.99 18.69
N ALA A 597 -3.36 16.04 19.13
CA ALA A 597 -1.97 15.94 19.58
C ALA A 597 -1.82 15.09 20.84
N ALA A 598 -2.65 15.32 21.86
CA ALA A 598 -2.65 14.50 23.07
C ALA A 598 -2.93 13.03 22.74
N ASN A 599 -3.95 12.75 21.92
CA ASN A 599 -4.30 11.39 21.50
C ASN A 599 -3.16 10.67 20.74
N GLN A 600 -2.39 11.36 19.90
CA GLN A 600 -1.21 10.77 19.27
C GLN A 600 -0.17 10.33 20.31
N LEU A 601 0.07 11.15 21.35
CA LEU A 601 1.10 10.87 22.35
C LEU A 601 0.67 9.85 23.41
N THR A 602 -0.60 9.87 23.81
CA THR A 602 -1.13 9.06 24.91
C THR A 602 -1.70 7.72 24.43
N LEU A 603 -2.38 7.72 23.27
CA LEU A 603 -3.08 6.54 22.71
C LEU A 603 -2.40 5.97 21.46
N ASN A 604 -1.27 6.54 21.03
CA ASN A 604 -0.57 6.14 19.80
C ASN A 604 -1.49 6.20 18.56
N ALA A 605 -2.34 7.24 18.50
CA ALA A 605 -3.21 7.51 17.37
C ALA A 605 -2.43 7.85 16.09
N SER A 606 -3.09 7.80 14.93
CA SER A 606 -2.47 8.14 13.64
C SER A 606 -2.01 9.59 13.59
N GLU A 607 -0.90 9.81 12.87
CA GLU A 607 -0.40 11.15 12.61
C GLU A 607 -1.30 11.89 11.60
N PRO A 608 -1.41 13.23 11.67
CA PRO A 608 -2.16 14.00 10.70
C PRO A 608 -1.67 13.79 9.27
N ALA A 609 -2.58 13.83 8.29
CA ALA A 609 -2.22 13.82 6.87
C ALA A 609 -1.20 14.93 6.56
N TRP A 610 -0.26 14.66 5.65
CA TRP A 610 0.87 15.54 5.32
C TRP A 610 1.77 15.89 6.51
N SER A 611 1.94 14.96 7.45
CA SER A 611 2.90 15.10 8.54
C SER A 611 3.50 13.74 8.93
N LYS A 612 4.73 13.76 9.47
CA LYS A 612 5.41 12.57 10.00
C LYS A 612 6.55 12.93 10.95
N ASP A 613 6.68 12.20 12.06
CA ASP A 613 7.82 12.34 13.00
C ASP A 613 8.05 13.80 13.47
N GLY A 614 6.98 14.55 13.75
CA GLY A 614 7.04 15.95 14.17
C GLY A 614 7.20 16.97 13.03
N TRP A 615 7.45 16.53 11.81
CA TRP A 615 7.49 17.39 10.63
C TRP A 615 6.13 17.48 9.96
N SER A 616 5.81 18.68 9.48
CA SER A 616 4.61 18.97 8.71
C SER A 616 5.00 19.46 7.31
N PHE A 617 4.30 19.00 6.29
CA PHE A 617 4.65 19.23 4.89
C PHE A 617 3.55 20.03 4.19
N VAL A 618 3.93 20.99 3.34
CA VAL A 618 2.94 21.77 2.58
C VAL A 618 2.20 20.85 1.61
N PRO A 619 0.86 20.76 1.70
CA PRO A 619 0.08 19.81 0.92
C PRO A 619 -0.13 20.27 -0.53
N VAL A 620 -0.29 19.30 -1.43
CA VAL A 620 -0.55 19.50 -2.86
C VAL A 620 -1.81 18.70 -3.24
N ASP A 621 -2.64 19.24 -4.13
CA ASP A 621 -3.82 18.52 -4.62
C ASP A 621 -3.42 17.35 -5.55
N LEU A 622 -3.61 16.12 -5.05
CA LEU A 622 -3.27 14.88 -5.75
C LEU A 622 -4.45 14.28 -6.51
N SER A 623 -5.64 14.90 -6.49
CA SER A 623 -6.86 14.37 -7.13
C SER A 623 -6.73 14.17 -8.64
N THR A 624 -5.89 14.97 -9.30
CA THR A 624 -5.62 14.91 -10.74
C THR A 624 -4.63 13.81 -11.14
N VAL A 625 -4.00 13.14 -10.16
CA VAL A 625 -3.17 11.95 -10.39
C VAL A 625 -4.12 10.78 -10.68
N SER A 626 -4.64 10.74 -11.90
CA SER A 626 -5.51 9.69 -12.39
C SER A 626 -4.89 8.31 -12.12
N LEU A 627 -5.54 7.53 -11.24
CA LEU A 627 -5.39 6.09 -11.15
C LEU A 627 -5.82 5.54 -12.52
N PRO A 628 -4.94 4.95 -13.34
CA PRO A 628 -5.38 4.28 -14.55
C PRO A 628 -6.11 3.01 -14.10
N ILE A 629 -7.39 3.10 -13.76
CA ILE A 629 -8.26 1.96 -13.54
C ILE A 629 -8.55 1.41 -14.95
N PRO A 630 -8.14 0.18 -15.29
CA PRO A 630 -8.49 -0.39 -16.58
C PRO A 630 -10.00 -0.68 -16.58
N GLU A 631 -10.81 0.22 -17.13
CA GLU A 631 -12.29 0.23 -17.22
C GLU A 631 -12.94 -0.96 -17.96
N LYS A 632 -12.26 -2.09 -18.14
CA LYS A 632 -12.82 -3.30 -18.78
C LYS A 632 -12.48 -4.59 -18.03
N THR A 633 -12.81 -4.62 -16.74
CA THR A 633 -13.08 -5.86 -16.01
C THR A 633 -14.52 -5.81 -15.49
N LEU A 634 -15.46 -5.70 -16.42
CA LEU A 634 -16.82 -6.20 -16.24
C LEU A 634 -16.86 -7.49 -17.04
N ASP A 635 -16.58 -8.59 -16.36
CA ASP A 635 -17.35 -9.82 -16.44
C ASP A 635 -16.66 -10.89 -15.56
N ILE A 636 -17.48 -11.57 -14.75
CA ILE A 636 -17.21 -12.71 -13.85
C ILE A 636 -17.14 -12.36 -12.35
N ASN A 637 -18.34 -12.26 -11.74
CA ASN A 637 -18.79 -12.86 -10.46
C ASN A 637 -17.94 -12.86 -9.17
N ASP A 638 -16.87 -12.10 -9.03
CA ASP A 638 -16.29 -11.85 -7.70
C ASP A 638 -17.03 -10.70 -7.00
N GLN A 639 -17.99 -11.06 -6.14
CA GLN A 639 -18.50 -10.16 -5.09
C GLN A 639 -17.36 -9.84 -4.12
N GLY A 640 -16.66 -8.74 -4.40
CA GLY A 640 -15.54 -8.26 -3.59
C GLY A 640 -14.91 -7.02 -4.22
N GLY A 641 -15.71 -5.98 -4.44
CA GLY A 641 -15.19 -4.69 -4.88
C GLY A 641 -14.52 -3.97 -3.72
N LEU A 642 -13.19 -4.09 -3.56
CA LEU A 642 -12.40 -3.23 -2.67
C LEU A 642 -10.90 -3.28 -3.01
N GLY A 643 -10.25 -2.11 -3.07
CA GLY A 643 -8.83 -1.95 -2.67
C GLY A 643 -7.70 -1.91 -3.72
N LYS A 644 -7.93 -1.76 -5.04
CA LYS A 644 -6.79 -1.60 -5.99
C LYS A 644 -6.15 -0.21 -6.00
N SER A 645 -6.62 0.74 -5.18
CA SER A 645 -6.06 2.09 -5.02
C SER A 645 -4.74 2.13 -4.23
N SER A 646 -4.39 1.08 -3.48
CA SER A 646 -3.21 1.06 -2.57
C SER A 646 -1.85 0.80 -3.24
N GLN A 647 -1.77 0.82 -4.58
CA GLN A 647 -0.54 0.46 -5.32
C GLN A 647 0.21 1.66 -5.92
N ILE A 648 -0.21 2.89 -5.60
CA ILE A 648 0.39 4.12 -6.16
C ILE A 648 1.00 4.96 -5.04
N ASN A 649 2.31 5.14 -5.08
CA ASN A 649 3.01 6.06 -4.19
C ASN A 649 3.45 7.29 -4.97
N VAL A 650 3.20 8.48 -4.41
CA VAL A 650 3.48 9.76 -5.06
C VAL A 650 4.62 10.44 -4.35
N SER A 651 5.74 10.65 -5.05
CA SER A 651 6.91 11.34 -4.49
C SER A 651 7.07 12.75 -5.07
N LEU A 652 7.30 13.74 -4.21
CA LEU A 652 7.43 15.14 -4.61
C LEU A 652 8.32 15.92 -3.63
N ALA A 653 8.98 16.96 -4.12
CA ALA A 653 9.65 17.92 -3.25
C ALA A 653 8.62 18.89 -2.67
N THR A 654 8.66 19.22 -1.38
CA THR A 654 7.79 20.22 -0.76
C THR A 654 8.48 20.87 0.45
N PRO A 655 8.18 22.13 0.77
CA PRO A 655 8.63 22.73 2.02
C PRO A 655 8.04 21.98 3.23
N ALA A 656 8.86 21.85 4.26
CA ALA A 656 8.53 21.25 5.54
C ALA A 656 8.73 22.27 6.68
N ILE A 657 7.91 22.16 7.71
CA ILE A 657 7.95 23.00 8.92
C ILE A 657 7.89 22.11 10.17
N ARG A 658 8.60 22.50 11.22
CA ARG A 658 8.60 21.81 12.51
C ARG A 658 8.77 22.79 13.67
N GLY A 659 8.11 22.49 14.79
CA GLY A 659 8.34 23.16 16.07
C GLY A 659 9.39 22.41 16.89
N ARG A 660 10.34 23.15 17.48
CA ARG A 660 11.38 22.62 18.36
C ARG A 660 11.51 23.49 19.59
N VAL A 661 11.97 22.91 20.70
CA VAL A 661 12.37 23.66 21.89
C VAL A 661 13.80 23.37 22.26
N GLU A 662 14.49 24.40 22.75
CA GLU A 662 15.78 24.29 23.41
C GLU A 662 15.59 24.62 24.89
N CYS A 663 15.85 23.64 25.75
CA CYS A 663 15.56 23.76 27.17
C CYS A 663 16.85 23.76 28.01
N SER A 664 16.86 24.59 29.05
CA SER A 664 17.88 24.60 30.11
C SER A 664 17.21 24.45 31.48
N PRO A 665 17.87 23.86 32.49
CA PRO A 665 17.31 23.81 33.85
C PRO A 665 16.92 25.20 34.35
N TYR A 666 15.78 25.29 35.05
CA TYR A 666 15.30 26.55 35.61
C TYR A 666 16.15 26.95 36.84
N GLU A 667 16.62 28.20 36.87
CA GLU A 667 17.46 28.73 37.95
C GLU A 667 16.63 29.06 39.20
N GLY A 668 17.18 28.84 40.40
CA GLY A 668 16.51 29.19 41.68
C GLY A 668 15.75 28.05 42.36
N LEU A 669 15.60 26.87 41.75
CA LEU A 669 14.90 25.71 42.35
C LEU A 669 15.55 25.19 43.65
N LEU A 670 16.87 25.37 43.81
CA LEU A 670 17.59 24.98 45.03
C LEU A 670 17.18 25.81 46.26
N ASN A 671 16.68 27.02 46.04
CA ASN A 671 16.20 27.89 47.11
C ASN A 671 14.70 27.65 47.34
N LEU A 672 14.36 26.89 48.39
CA LEU A 672 12.96 26.55 48.71
C LEU A 672 12.08 27.80 48.90
N SER A 673 12.62 28.89 49.45
CA SER A 673 11.87 30.14 49.64
C SER A 673 11.48 30.85 48.34
N ALA A 674 11.98 30.38 47.19
CA ALA A 674 11.71 30.94 45.89
C ALA A 674 10.48 30.32 45.19
N TRP A 675 10.01 29.16 45.67
CA TRP A 675 8.88 28.43 45.08
C TRP A 675 7.97 27.68 46.08
N LEU A 676 8.31 27.65 47.37
CA LEU A 676 7.49 27.08 48.44
C LEU A 676 7.17 28.11 49.52
N THR A 677 5.93 28.12 49.98
CA THR A 677 5.48 28.88 51.15
C THR A 677 5.23 27.93 52.32
N PRO A 678 5.96 28.05 53.45
CA PRO A 678 5.71 27.24 54.64
C PRO A 678 4.43 27.70 55.34
N THR A 679 3.57 26.74 55.71
CA THR A 679 2.26 26.99 56.32
C THR A 679 2.08 26.27 57.65
N ASP A 680 1.83 27.05 58.70
CA ASP A 680 1.41 26.55 60.00
C ASP A 680 -0.07 26.16 59.95
N VAL A 681 -0.34 24.87 60.16
CA VAL A 681 -1.67 24.24 60.13
C VAL A 681 -2.07 23.71 61.52
N SER A 682 -1.35 24.11 62.56
CA SER A 682 -1.58 23.61 63.93
C SER A 682 -2.92 24.04 64.53
N ASN A 683 -3.54 25.11 64.02
CA ASN A 683 -4.81 25.61 64.52
C ASN A 683 -6.02 24.98 63.81
N SER A 684 -6.67 24.03 64.47
CA SER A 684 -7.88 23.36 63.97
C SER A 684 -9.13 24.25 63.88
N SER A 685 -9.11 25.48 64.42
CA SER A 685 -10.20 26.44 64.22
C SER A 685 -10.08 27.23 62.90
N THR A 686 -8.88 27.26 62.31
CA THR A 686 -8.61 27.94 61.03
C THR A 686 -8.49 26.94 59.89
N TRP A 687 -7.97 25.74 60.16
CA TRP A 687 -7.72 24.71 59.15
C TRP A 687 -8.56 23.47 59.38
N SER A 688 -9.24 23.01 58.34
CA SER A 688 -9.91 21.70 58.26
C SER A 688 -9.13 20.80 57.29
N LEU A 689 -8.60 19.68 57.78
CA LEU A 689 -7.83 18.72 56.98
C LEU A 689 -8.61 17.42 56.77
N SER A 690 -8.57 16.88 55.56
CA SER A 690 -9.21 15.60 55.19
C SER A 690 -8.17 14.47 55.06
N PRO A 691 -8.30 13.29 55.72
CA PRO A 691 -8.93 12.98 57.01
C PRO A 691 -8.00 13.27 58.22
N SER A 692 -8.57 13.37 59.43
CA SER A 692 -8.00 13.83 60.71
C SER A 692 -6.47 13.64 60.88
N ALA A 693 -5.72 14.71 60.69
CA ALA A 693 -4.29 14.78 60.98
C ALA A 693 -4.07 15.25 62.43
N GLU A 694 -4.00 14.32 63.39
CA GLU A 694 -3.78 14.69 64.80
C GLU A 694 -2.34 15.19 65.09
N ASP A 695 -1.39 15.09 64.14
CA ASP A 695 0.04 15.38 64.36
C ASP A 695 0.71 16.38 63.39
N LEU A 696 0.04 16.90 62.35
CA LEU A 696 0.67 17.78 61.35
C LEU A 696 0.72 19.24 61.84
N LYS A 697 1.92 19.78 62.11
CA LYS A 697 2.10 21.19 62.54
C LYS A 697 2.44 22.15 61.40
N MET A 698 3.20 21.67 60.42
CA MET A 698 3.70 22.46 59.29
C MET A 698 3.44 21.71 57.99
N ALA A 699 3.04 22.44 56.96
CA ALA A 699 2.88 21.97 55.60
C ALA A 699 3.51 22.97 54.62
N TYR A 700 3.65 22.58 53.34
CA TYR A 700 4.24 23.40 52.29
C TYR A 700 3.23 23.66 51.18
N GLU A 701 3.05 24.92 50.82
CA GLU A 701 2.20 25.37 49.74
C GLU A 701 3.06 25.75 48.52
N LEU A 702 2.57 25.45 47.32
CA LEU A 702 3.30 25.76 46.09
C LEU A 702 3.15 27.24 45.70
N GLY A 703 4.28 27.87 45.42
CA GLY A 703 4.39 29.27 44.98
C GLY A 703 4.56 30.25 46.13
N VAL A 704 5.11 31.42 45.81
CA VAL A 704 5.47 32.45 46.80
C VAL A 704 4.62 33.69 46.57
N GLY A 705 3.56 33.90 47.36
CA GLY A 705 2.85 35.19 47.31
C GLY A 705 1.51 35.26 48.01
N TYR A 706 0.62 34.29 47.83
CA TYR A 706 -0.80 34.46 48.16
C TYR A 706 -1.08 34.61 49.66
N LYS A 707 -0.35 33.89 50.51
CA LYS A 707 -0.59 33.84 51.96
C LYS A 707 -0.40 35.15 52.72
N LEU A 708 0.33 36.12 52.15
CA LEU A 708 0.58 37.43 52.78
C LEU A 708 -0.45 38.49 52.37
N ASN A 709 -1.20 38.27 51.28
CA ASN A 709 -2.28 39.14 50.78
C ASN A 709 -3.01 38.41 49.62
N GLY A 710 -4.34 38.25 49.66
CA GLY A 710 -5.12 37.58 48.58
C GLY A 710 -5.07 38.25 47.19
N TYR A 711 -4.28 39.33 47.07
CA TYR A 711 -3.96 40.05 45.83
C TYR A 711 -2.56 39.73 45.28
N ARG A 712 -1.86 38.74 45.87
CA ARG A 712 -0.46 38.46 45.55
C ARG A 712 -0.25 37.24 44.66
N PRO A 713 0.87 37.27 43.92
CA PRO A 713 1.15 36.30 42.90
C PRO A 713 1.67 34.93 43.39
N SER A 714 0.97 33.79 43.20
CA SER A 714 1.59 32.44 43.24
C SER A 714 2.56 32.21 42.07
N MET A 715 3.85 32.48 42.32
CA MET A 715 4.95 32.39 41.34
C MET A 715 6.15 31.61 41.88
N ILE A 716 6.99 31.16 40.95
CA ILE A 716 8.37 30.75 41.15
C ILE A 716 9.28 31.94 40.78
N PHE A 717 10.17 32.30 41.70
CA PHE A 717 11.17 33.34 41.52
C PHE A 717 12.56 32.74 41.33
N PRO A 718 13.39 33.21 40.39
CA PRO A 718 14.77 32.76 40.24
C PRO A 718 15.69 33.29 41.36
N GLU A 719 15.41 34.51 41.84
CA GLU A 719 16.10 35.14 42.99
C GLU A 719 15.09 35.65 44.03
N PRO A 720 15.36 35.50 45.33
CA PRO A 720 14.52 36.06 46.38
C PRO A 720 14.66 37.59 46.40
N SER A 721 13.63 38.30 45.94
CA SER A 721 13.52 39.76 46.01
C SER A 721 12.15 40.16 46.53
N ASP A 722 12.09 41.11 47.47
CA ASP A 722 10.82 41.66 47.98
C ASP A 722 10.01 42.39 46.88
N ASN A 723 10.66 42.80 45.78
CA ASN A 723 10.02 43.51 44.69
C ASN A 723 9.66 42.58 43.52
N TYR A 724 8.46 42.00 43.56
CA TYR A 724 7.96 41.10 42.52
C TYR A 724 7.72 41.80 41.16
N THR A 725 7.58 43.13 41.14
CA THR A 725 7.19 43.90 39.93
C THR A 725 8.29 44.07 38.88
N SER A 726 9.48 43.49 39.07
CA SER A 726 10.62 43.61 38.14
C SER A 726 11.15 42.26 37.62
N CYS A 727 10.46 41.15 37.90
CA CYS A 727 10.98 39.83 37.58
C CYS A 727 10.51 39.32 36.21
N VAL A 728 11.35 39.45 35.18
CA VAL A 728 11.00 39.05 33.79
C VAL A 728 11.16 37.53 33.55
N GLN A 729 11.99 36.86 34.35
CA GLN A 729 12.21 35.40 34.27
C GLN A 729 11.31 34.60 35.22
N CYS A 730 10.42 35.27 35.95
CA CYS A 730 9.48 34.62 36.85
C CYS A 730 8.43 33.83 36.08
N THR A 731 7.96 32.75 36.69
CA THR A 731 6.96 31.87 36.07
C THR A 731 5.94 31.43 37.14
N PRO A 732 4.64 31.34 36.83
CA PRO A 732 3.66 30.85 37.78
C PRO A 732 3.83 29.35 38.08
N ILE A 733 3.23 28.85 39.16
CA ILE A 733 3.20 27.39 39.46
C ILE A 733 2.19 26.66 38.57
N PHE A 734 1.04 27.28 38.33
CA PHE A 734 0.04 26.81 37.38
C PHE A 734 0.34 27.37 35.97
N ALA A 735 -0.53 27.13 34.98
CA ALA A 735 -0.39 27.72 33.64
C ALA A 735 -0.48 29.24 33.66
N ASN A 736 -1.28 29.74 34.60
CA ASN A 736 -1.47 31.14 34.85
C ASN A 736 -1.07 31.46 36.30
N PRO A 737 -0.95 32.75 36.61
CA PRO A 737 -0.83 33.25 37.95
C PRO A 737 -2.09 33.00 38.80
N SER A 738 -2.44 31.77 39.11
CA SER A 738 -3.45 31.42 40.09
C SER A 738 -2.89 30.39 41.07
N MET A 739 -3.48 30.33 42.25
CA MET A 739 -3.13 29.35 43.26
C MET A 739 -3.78 28.00 42.95
N ILE A 740 -3.00 26.91 42.96
CA ILE A 740 -3.49 25.54 42.78
C ILE A 740 -4.18 25.06 44.05
N THR A 741 -5.36 24.45 43.91
CA THR A 741 -6.20 24.02 45.04
C THR A 741 -6.49 22.52 45.05
N CYS A 742 -6.23 21.83 43.94
CA CYS A 742 -6.52 20.41 43.71
C CYS A 742 -5.21 19.61 43.50
N CYS A 743 -5.09 18.31 43.79
CA CYS A 743 -6.16 17.29 43.76
C CYS A 743 -6.01 16.10 44.73
N GLY A 744 -5.97 16.32 46.04
CA GLY A 744 -5.98 15.19 46.99
C GLY A 744 -7.38 14.86 47.49
N ASN A 745 -8.04 13.80 47.04
CA ASN A 745 -9.25 13.29 47.72
C ASN A 745 -8.94 11.98 48.45
N GLY A 746 -9.27 11.96 49.74
CA GLY A 746 -8.94 10.93 50.72
C GLY A 746 -9.83 9.69 50.65
N THR A 747 -10.11 9.15 49.46
CA THR A 747 -10.72 7.83 49.33
C THR A 747 -9.69 6.71 49.27
N ASP A 748 -8.42 7.01 49.00
CA ASP A 748 -7.35 6.05 49.21
C ASP A 748 -7.10 5.88 50.71
N THR A 749 -7.40 4.70 51.21
CA THR A 749 -7.23 4.29 52.61
C THR A 749 -5.75 4.17 53.03
N GLY A 750 -4.81 4.49 52.14
CA GLY A 750 -3.39 4.62 52.43
C GLY A 750 -3.09 5.81 53.35
N ALA A 751 -2.20 5.61 54.32
CA ALA A 751 -1.90 6.59 55.38
C ALA A 751 -1.25 7.92 54.88
N ASP A 752 -0.86 8.04 53.60
CA ASP A 752 -0.20 9.25 53.06
C ASP A 752 -0.36 9.39 51.51
N PRO A 753 -1.38 10.12 51.00
CA PRO A 753 -1.62 10.26 49.56
C PRO A 753 -0.55 11.11 48.85
N MET A 754 -0.16 10.69 47.64
CA MET A 754 0.78 11.41 46.77
C MET A 754 0.02 12.30 45.79
N ALA A 755 0.56 13.47 45.48
CA ALA A 755 0.09 14.31 44.40
C ALA A 755 1.18 14.61 43.38
N ALA A 756 0.79 14.67 42.10
CA ALA A 756 1.62 15.08 40.98
C ALA A 756 0.98 16.28 40.28
N VAL A 757 1.75 17.38 40.16
CA VAL A 757 1.32 18.64 39.55
C VAL A 757 2.21 18.97 38.36
N GLY A 758 1.63 19.16 37.18
CA GLY A 758 2.37 19.39 35.94
C GLY A 758 1.75 20.46 35.04
N TYR A 759 2.44 21.58 34.85
CA TYR A 759 1.94 22.70 34.05
C TYR A 759 3.03 23.38 33.23
N TRP A 760 2.68 23.81 32.03
CA TRP A 760 3.48 24.66 31.17
C TRP A 760 2.97 26.08 31.29
N SER A 761 3.86 27.04 31.54
CA SER A 761 3.44 28.43 31.71
C SER A 761 4.45 29.41 31.12
N PRO A 762 3.99 30.61 30.75
CA PRO A 762 4.87 31.63 30.22
C PRO A 762 5.78 32.17 31.32
N ASN A 763 6.91 32.75 30.89
CA ASN A 763 7.73 33.56 31.78
C ASN A 763 7.33 35.02 31.59
N GLY A 764 7.20 35.77 32.69
CA GLY A 764 6.73 37.14 32.58
C GLY A 764 6.76 37.89 33.90
N ASN A 765 6.61 39.21 33.79
CA ASN A 765 6.58 40.08 34.95
C ASN A 765 5.20 40.05 35.62
N PRO A 766 5.08 39.63 36.88
CA PRO A 766 3.78 39.58 37.57
C PRO A 766 3.17 40.97 37.79
N GLY A 767 3.96 42.05 37.73
CA GLY A 767 3.46 43.44 37.80
C GLY A 767 2.77 43.94 36.53
N ARG A 768 2.98 43.27 35.39
CA ARG A 768 2.34 43.55 34.10
C ARG A 768 2.10 42.23 33.37
N TRP A 769 1.10 41.47 33.83
CA TRP A 769 0.82 40.13 33.32
C TRP A 769 -0.18 40.16 32.17
N SER A 770 0.30 40.06 30.93
CA SER A 770 -0.51 40.03 29.72
C SER A 770 0.22 39.23 28.64
N VAL A 771 -0.50 38.66 27.68
CA VAL A 771 0.11 37.84 26.60
C VAL A 771 1.13 38.63 25.78
N ARG A 772 0.98 39.96 25.72
CA ARG A 772 1.95 40.87 25.09
C ARG A 772 3.23 41.10 25.87
N THR A 773 3.20 40.93 27.18
CA THR A 773 4.35 41.18 28.07
C THR A 773 5.09 39.91 28.45
N TRP A 774 4.58 38.75 28.07
CA TRP A 774 5.27 37.48 28.23
C TRP A 774 6.58 37.46 27.46
N SER A 775 7.58 36.85 28.09
CA SER A 775 8.81 36.46 27.42
C SER A 775 8.51 35.44 26.33
N ARG A 776 9.38 35.39 25.31
CA ARG A 776 9.36 34.31 24.33
C ARG A 776 9.60 32.93 24.96
N ASN A 777 10.35 32.88 26.05
CA ASN A 777 10.63 31.63 26.76
C ASN A 777 9.47 31.27 27.70
N PHE A 778 9.26 29.97 27.88
CA PHE A 778 8.26 29.43 28.79
C PHE A 778 8.90 28.36 29.69
N THR A 779 8.27 28.04 30.81
CA THR A 779 8.79 27.05 31.76
C THR A 779 7.87 25.85 31.84
N THR A 780 8.44 24.67 31.62
CA THR A 780 7.78 23.38 31.88
C THR A 780 8.19 22.89 33.26
N LYS A 781 7.24 22.38 34.05
CA LYS A 781 7.47 22.00 35.44
C LYS A 781 6.67 20.77 35.84
N TRP A 782 7.29 19.94 36.66
CA TRP A 782 6.73 18.72 37.22
C TRP A 782 7.05 18.64 38.70
N ILE A 783 6.03 18.49 39.53
CA ILE A 783 6.13 18.46 40.99
C ILE A 783 5.47 17.17 41.48
N HIS A 784 6.14 16.44 42.37
CA HIS A 784 5.65 15.18 42.91
C HIS A 784 6.01 15.04 44.39
N GLY A 785 5.04 14.73 45.24
CA GLY A 785 5.25 14.58 46.68
C GLY A 785 3.98 14.24 47.45
N HIS A 786 4.12 13.98 48.76
CA HIS A 786 2.99 13.71 49.64
C HIS A 786 2.18 14.99 49.88
N ALA A 787 0.88 14.96 49.58
CA ALA A 787 0.02 16.13 49.67
C ALA A 787 -1.40 15.80 50.13
N ARG A 788 -2.05 16.77 50.76
CA ARG A 788 -3.43 16.68 51.27
C ARG A 788 -4.21 17.92 50.91
N SER A 789 -5.50 17.75 50.65
CA SER A 789 -6.42 18.87 50.52
C SER A 789 -6.81 19.38 51.91
N ALA A 790 -6.75 20.70 52.07
CA ALA A 790 -7.13 21.40 53.29
C ALA A 790 -8.07 22.55 52.96
N ILE A 791 -8.90 22.93 53.91
CA ILE A 791 -9.81 24.07 53.81
C ILE A 791 -9.42 25.08 54.89
N GLU A 792 -9.14 26.32 54.47
CA GLU A 792 -8.93 27.46 55.36
C GLU A 792 -10.26 28.18 55.60
N LEU A 793 -10.60 28.41 56.86
CA LEU A 793 -11.79 29.15 57.30
C LEU A 793 -11.41 30.62 57.57
N ILE A 794 -11.85 31.53 56.70
CA ILE A 794 -11.61 32.97 56.85
C ILE A 794 -12.75 33.64 57.63
N GLU A 795 -12.48 34.06 58.87
CA GLU A 795 -13.38 34.88 59.68
C GLU A 795 -13.29 36.39 59.33
N PRO A 796 -14.39 37.17 59.46
CA PRO A 796 -15.70 36.83 60.06
C PRO A 796 -16.79 36.41 59.04
N GLN A 797 -16.46 36.31 57.75
CA GLN A 797 -17.45 36.03 56.69
C GLN A 797 -17.74 34.54 56.48
N GLY A 798 -17.00 33.63 57.15
CA GLY A 798 -17.19 32.19 57.01
C GLY A 798 -16.79 31.68 55.62
N THR A 799 -15.85 32.36 54.96
CA THR A 799 -15.43 32.01 53.60
C THR A 799 -14.47 30.83 53.67
N GLU A 800 -14.81 29.73 52.99
CA GLU A 800 -13.98 28.53 52.90
C GLU A 800 -13.07 28.63 51.67
N LEU A 801 -11.75 28.51 51.85
CA LEU A 801 -10.78 28.46 50.76
C LEU A 801 -10.12 27.07 50.70
N PRO A 802 -10.15 26.36 49.56
CA PRO A 802 -9.44 25.10 49.39
C PRO A 802 -7.95 25.33 49.09
N HIS A 803 -7.07 24.51 49.68
CA HIS A 803 -5.62 24.51 49.48
C HIS A 803 -5.11 23.08 49.21
N LEU A 804 -4.13 22.95 48.31
CA LEU A 804 -3.30 21.74 48.21
C LEU A 804 -2.03 21.94 49.04
N LEU A 805 -1.89 21.18 50.13
CA LEU A 805 -0.77 21.29 51.06
C LEU A 805 0.11 20.04 51.01
N PHE A 806 1.41 20.22 50.76
CA PHE A 806 2.39 19.15 50.80
C PHE A 806 2.86 18.89 52.24
N THR A 807 2.77 17.65 52.71
CA THR A 807 3.17 17.27 54.08
C THR A 807 4.69 17.28 54.25
N ASN A 808 5.41 16.96 53.18
CA ASN A 808 6.86 17.01 53.07
C ASN A 808 7.27 17.92 51.91
N ILE A 809 8.54 18.36 51.87
CA ILE A 809 9.06 19.14 50.73
C ILE A 809 8.92 18.28 49.45
N PRO A 810 8.16 18.72 48.44
CA PRO A 810 8.00 17.94 47.22
C PRO A 810 9.26 17.98 46.34
N SER A 811 9.39 16.98 45.48
CA SER A 811 10.42 16.98 44.44
C SER A 811 9.92 17.75 43.22
N ILE A 812 10.77 18.58 42.61
CA ILE A 812 10.45 19.40 41.45
C ILE A 812 11.52 19.28 40.37
N THR A 813 11.09 19.19 39.12
CA THR A 813 11.93 19.36 37.95
C THR A 813 11.30 20.42 37.06
N ALA A 814 12.05 21.47 36.73
CA ALA A 814 11.58 22.52 35.83
C ALA A 814 12.65 22.94 34.82
N MET A 815 12.21 23.24 33.60
CA MET A 815 13.05 23.60 32.46
C MET A 815 12.55 24.89 31.84
N ASN A 816 13.45 25.85 31.65
CA ASN A 816 13.21 27.05 30.86
C ASN A 816 13.47 26.73 29.39
N CYS A 817 12.45 26.82 28.55
CA CYS A 817 12.49 26.39 27.15
C CYS A 817 12.27 27.57 26.20
N MET A 818 13.13 27.67 25.19
CA MET A 818 13.02 28.62 24.09
C MET A 818 12.32 27.95 22.89
N PRO A 819 11.15 28.44 22.44
CA PRO A 819 10.45 27.90 21.29
C PRO A 819 11.04 28.40 19.97
N LEU A 820 11.28 27.45 19.06
CA LEU A 820 11.80 27.64 17.71
C LEU A 820 10.85 27.01 16.70
N VAL A 821 10.67 27.68 15.56
CA VAL A 821 10.03 27.11 14.38
C VAL A 821 11.07 27.05 13.28
N GLU A 822 11.27 25.89 12.69
CA GLU A 822 12.27 25.65 11.64
C GLU A 822 11.59 25.22 10.35
N THR A 823 12.17 25.61 9.22
CA THR A 823 11.72 25.26 7.88
C THR A 823 12.86 24.65 7.07
N ALA A 824 12.53 23.68 6.23
CA ALA A 824 13.48 23.04 5.31
C ALA A 824 12.75 22.48 4.09
N ASN A 825 13.41 22.34 2.95
CA ASN A 825 12.86 21.57 1.84
C ASN A 825 13.01 20.06 2.10
N ALA A 826 12.04 19.27 1.66
CA ALA A 826 12.01 17.83 1.81
C ALA A 826 11.51 17.12 0.54
N GLU A 827 12.01 15.91 0.27
CA GLU A 827 11.41 14.97 -0.68
C GLU A 827 10.50 14.02 0.10
N VAL A 828 9.20 14.05 -0.20
CA VAL A 828 8.17 13.29 0.51
C VAL A 828 7.53 12.26 -0.41
N THR A 829 7.23 11.08 0.12
CA THR A 829 6.45 10.04 -0.53
C THR A 829 5.12 9.90 0.20
N VAL A 830 4.03 10.19 -0.51
CA VAL A 830 2.68 10.34 0.05
C VAL A 830 1.73 9.36 -0.62
N ASP A 831 0.79 8.84 0.16
CA ASP A 831 -0.37 8.11 -0.33
C ASP A 831 -1.40 9.10 -0.92
N PRO A 832 -1.73 9.01 -2.22
CA PRO A 832 -2.62 9.98 -2.86
C PRO A 832 -4.07 9.94 -2.34
N ALA A 833 -4.51 8.86 -1.70
CA ALA A 833 -5.89 8.73 -1.22
C ALA A 833 -6.08 9.34 0.18
N THR A 834 -5.13 9.11 1.09
CA THR A 834 -5.23 9.53 2.49
C THR A 834 -4.41 10.78 2.82
N GLY A 835 -3.41 11.11 2.00
CA GLY A 835 -2.41 12.14 2.32
C GLY A 835 -1.40 11.68 3.37
N GLU A 836 -1.38 10.40 3.74
CA GLU A 836 -0.41 9.84 4.70
C GLU A 836 1.01 9.84 4.11
N VAL A 837 1.98 10.31 4.89
CA VAL A 837 3.39 10.31 4.48
C VAL A 837 4.02 8.95 4.78
N ARG A 838 4.44 8.23 3.74
CA ARG A 838 5.11 6.93 3.87
C ARG A 838 6.58 7.09 4.26
N ALA A 839 7.27 7.98 3.58
CA ALA A 839 8.68 8.28 3.80
C ALA A 839 8.98 9.72 3.43
N PHE A 840 9.98 10.32 4.09
CA PHE A 840 10.46 11.64 3.76
C PHE A 840 11.97 11.73 3.98
N GLU A 841 12.60 12.65 3.25
CA GLU A 841 14.01 13.01 3.40
C GLU A 841 14.14 14.52 3.37
N ILE A 842 14.76 15.12 4.41
CA ILE A 842 15.02 16.55 4.46
C ILE A 842 16.25 16.86 3.59
N THR A 843 16.07 17.66 2.54
CA THR A 843 17.10 17.90 1.52
C THR A 843 17.98 19.12 1.82
N GLU A 844 17.50 20.03 2.67
CA GLU A 844 18.21 21.26 3.06
C GLU A 844 18.45 21.35 4.57
N LYS A 845 19.44 22.14 4.99
CA LYS A 845 19.64 22.41 6.41
C LYS A 845 18.48 23.25 6.95
N PRO A 846 17.83 22.85 8.07
CA PRO A 846 16.74 23.62 8.67
C PRO A 846 17.17 25.05 9.02
N LYS A 847 16.29 26.01 8.72
CA LYS A 847 16.45 27.43 9.03
C LYS A 847 15.34 27.88 9.97
N VAL A 848 15.67 28.72 10.95
CA VAL A 848 14.69 29.31 11.85
C VAL A 848 13.79 30.29 11.09
N ALA A 849 12.49 30.20 11.30
CA ALA A 849 11.48 31.09 10.74
C ALA A 849 11.19 32.23 11.74
N ASP A 850 11.87 33.36 11.57
CA ASP A 850 11.80 34.49 12.51
C ASP A 850 10.40 35.15 12.53
N ASN A 851 9.73 35.16 11.37
CA ASN A 851 8.37 35.68 11.20
C ASN A 851 7.30 34.91 12.02
N ALA A 852 7.62 33.71 12.51
CA ALA A 852 6.71 32.94 13.36
C ALA A 852 6.37 33.66 14.68
N PHE A 853 7.28 34.49 15.19
CA PHE A 853 7.17 35.12 16.52
C PHE A 853 7.29 36.66 16.47
N SER A 854 7.10 37.26 15.30
CA SER A 854 7.33 38.68 15.09
C SER A 854 6.23 39.58 15.65
N ASP A 855 4.96 39.22 15.40
CA ASP A 855 3.80 40.06 15.72
C ASP A 855 3.07 39.51 16.95
N VAL A 856 3.16 40.22 18.07
CA VAL A 856 2.58 39.83 19.36
C VAL A 856 1.36 40.71 19.66
N PHE A 857 0.18 40.32 19.16
CA PHE A 857 -1.10 41.02 19.38
C PHE A 857 -1.02 42.53 19.10
N LEU A 858 -0.49 42.90 17.94
CA LEU A 858 -0.30 44.30 17.57
C LEU A 858 -1.64 44.88 17.10
N PRO A 859 -2.19 45.90 17.78
CA PRO A 859 -3.42 46.53 17.37
C PRO A 859 -3.12 47.56 16.28
N HIS A 860 -4.05 47.72 15.34
CA HIS A 860 -3.92 48.68 14.25
C HIS A 860 -4.74 49.94 14.55
N ARG A 861 -4.24 51.08 14.05
CA ARG A 861 -4.90 52.38 14.24
C ARG A 861 -6.34 52.35 13.74
N THR A 862 -7.27 52.95 14.48
CA THR A 862 -8.68 53.02 14.10
C THR A 862 -9.28 54.38 14.36
N SER A 863 -10.37 54.67 13.65
CA SER A 863 -11.30 55.78 13.86
C SER A 863 -12.73 55.28 14.11
N ASP A 864 -12.95 53.97 14.15
CA ASP A 864 -14.27 53.34 14.31
C ASP A 864 -14.63 53.22 15.80
N GLN A 865 -15.40 54.19 16.28
CA GLN A 865 -15.89 54.26 17.66
C GLN A 865 -17.41 54.39 17.68
N VAL A 866 -18.08 53.47 18.37
CA VAL A 866 -19.52 53.49 18.62
C VAL A 866 -19.76 53.54 20.12
N LEU A 867 -20.25 54.66 20.64
CA LEU A 867 -20.40 54.90 22.08
C LEU A 867 -19.04 54.74 22.81
N SER A 868 -18.96 53.82 23.77
CA SER A 868 -17.76 53.47 24.52
C SER A 868 -16.97 52.32 23.91
N GLU A 869 -17.36 51.78 22.77
CA GLU A 869 -16.72 50.64 22.11
C GLU A 869 -15.91 51.11 20.89
N ILE A 870 -14.69 50.62 20.75
CA ILE A 870 -13.80 50.85 19.61
C ILE A 870 -13.56 49.54 18.87
N ARG A 871 -13.55 49.61 17.54
CA ARG A 871 -13.33 48.45 16.67
C ARG A 871 -12.08 48.62 15.85
N TYR A 872 -11.23 47.60 15.83
CA TYR A 872 -9.97 47.64 15.08
C TYR A 872 -9.50 46.24 14.70
N ASN A 873 -8.48 46.20 13.84
CA ASN A 873 -7.81 44.97 13.47
C ASN A 873 -6.59 44.76 14.37
N ALA A 874 -6.25 43.52 14.68
CA ALA A 874 -5.02 43.14 15.36
C ALA A 874 -4.27 42.06 14.57
N THR A 875 -2.95 42.16 14.48
CA THR A 875 -2.08 41.16 13.87
C THR A 875 -1.41 40.26 14.90
N VAL A 876 -1.38 38.96 14.60
CA VAL A 876 -0.72 37.95 15.44
C VAL A 876 0.01 36.92 14.56
N SER A 877 1.29 36.70 14.82
CA SER A 877 2.07 35.67 14.11
C SER A 877 1.68 34.25 14.56
N TYR A 878 1.81 33.29 13.66
CA TYR A 878 1.32 31.92 13.90
C TYR A 878 2.04 31.18 15.04
N GLY A 879 3.31 31.48 15.32
CA GLY A 879 4.05 30.94 16.47
C GLY A 879 3.57 31.54 17.79
N VAL A 880 3.21 32.83 17.80
CA VAL A 880 2.57 33.48 18.97
C VAL A 880 1.19 32.86 19.21
N LEU A 881 0.40 32.63 18.16
CA LEU A 881 -0.90 31.95 18.26
C LEU A 881 -0.78 30.55 18.84
N PHE A 882 0.21 29.77 18.39
CA PHE A 882 0.49 28.43 18.90
C PHE A 882 0.84 28.46 20.39
N MET A 883 1.81 29.31 20.77
CA MET A 883 2.24 29.43 22.17
C MET A 883 1.12 29.92 23.08
N THR A 884 0.35 30.93 22.63
CA THR A 884 -0.74 31.49 23.42
C THR A 884 -1.81 30.43 23.68
N GLN A 885 -2.31 29.76 22.64
CA GLN A 885 -3.29 28.68 22.79
C GLN A 885 -2.81 27.60 23.75
N MET A 886 -1.56 27.15 23.61
CA MET A 886 -1.00 26.11 24.48
C MET A 886 -0.89 26.56 25.95
N LEU A 887 -0.44 27.79 26.20
CA LEU A 887 -0.16 28.28 27.55
C LEU A 887 -1.38 28.85 28.28
N THR A 888 -2.46 29.21 27.56
CA THR A 888 -3.73 29.65 28.17
C THR A 888 -4.76 28.53 28.32
N ALA A 889 -4.53 27.37 27.71
CA ALA A 889 -5.49 26.26 27.65
C ALA A 889 -5.98 25.78 29.02
N ALA A 890 -5.15 25.84 30.05
CA ALA A 890 -5.49 25.31 31.36
C ALA A 890 -6.51 26.17 32.15
N ASN A 891 -6.84 27.38 31.71
CA ASN A 891 -7.84 28.22 32.41
C ASN A 891 -8.59 29.10 31.40
N VAL A 892 -9.37 28.44 30.55
CA VAL A 892 -10.09 29.07 29.44
C VAL A 892 -11.41 29.70 29.89
N GLN A 893 -11.94 29.33 31.07
CA GLN A 893 -13.15 29.94 31.63
C GLN A 893 -12.94 31.34 32.21
N LYS A 894 -11.74 31.67 32.69
CA LYS A 894 -11.41 32.96 33.31
C LYS A 894 -10.51 33.81 32.42
N LEU A 895 -10.88 33.93 31.13
CA LEU A 895 -10.18 34.82 30.19
C LEU A 895 -10.60 36.30 30.33
N TYR A 896 -11.56 36.66 31.19
CA TYR A 896 -12.08 38.03 31.35
C TYR A 896 -11.43 38.80 32.53
N GLY A 897 -11.23 40.12 32.38
CA GLY A 897 -10.79 40.98 33.47
C GLY A 897 -10.17 42.33 33.08
N ALA A 898 -10.57 43.37 33.81
CA ALA A 898 -10.24 44.79 33.71
C ALA A 898 -8.76 45.22 33.56
N SER A 899 -7.79 44.35 33.85
CA SER A 899 -6.34 44.71 33.86
C SER A 899 -5.44 43.48 33.97
N ARG A 900 -6.03 42.28 33.85
CA ARG A 900 -5.47 41.02 34.38
C ARG A 900 -6.01 39.83 33.62
N LEU A 901 -5.67 39.77 32.34
CA LEU A 901 -5.90 38.58 31.53
C LEU A 901 -5.23 37.38 32.22
N VAL A 902 -6.03 36.39 32.62
CA VAL A 902 -5.53 35.10 33.12
C VAL A 902 -4.83 35.20 34.52
N GLY A 903 -5.32 35.98 35.51
CA GLY A 903 -4.87 35.94 36.95
C GLY A 903 -5.43 37.08 37.84
N TRP A 904 -5.37 37.16 39.18
CA TRP A 904 -4.81 36.40 40.31
C TRP A 904 -5.96 35.93 41.23
N THR A 905 -6.39 34.67 41.09
CA THR A 905 -7.45 34.04 41.89
C THR A 905 -7.02 32.63 42.31
N VAL A 906 -7.96 31.81 42.78
CA VAL A 906 -7.78 30.35 42.88
C VAL A 906 -8.00 29.68 41.52
N GLU A 907 -7.34 28.54 41.33
CA GLU A 907 -7.58 27.58 40.24
C GLU A 907 -9.08 27.30 40.11
N ASP A 908 -9.58 27.33 38.88
CA ASP A 908 -10.94 26.90 38.59
C ASP A 908 -10.95 25.37 38.41
N THR A 909 -11.30 24.66 39.47
CA THR A 909 -11.40 23.19 39.43
C THR A 909 -12.57 22.72 38.56
N SER A 910 -13.50 23.61 38.19
CA SER A 910 -14.56 23.27 37.26
C SER A 910 -14.11 23.30 35.79
N ASP A 911 -12.99 23.95 35.44
CA ASP A 911 -12.47 23.97 34.07
C ASP A 911 -11.59 22.75 33.76
N SER A 912 -12.19 21.69 33.24
CA SER A 912 -11.51 20.47 32.80
C SER A 912 -11.36 20.36 31.27
N THR A 913 -11.37 21.49 30.54
CA THR A 913 -11.38 21.48 29.07
C THR A 913 -10.05 21.00 28.47
N PHE A 914 -8.93 21.52 28.97
CA PHE A 914 -7.58 21.13 28.54
C PHE A 914 -6.68 20.71 29.72
N ASN A 915 -7.31 20.29 30.82
CA ASN A 915 -6.68 19.80 32.04
C ASN A 915 -7.16 18.40 32.34
N ILE A 916 -6.28 17.61 32.96
CA ILE A 916 -6.59 16.29 33.48
C ILE A 916 -6.37 16.33 34.99
N ARG A 917 -7.48 16.18 35.72
CA ARG A 917 -7.53 16.12 37.16
C ARG A 917 -8.08 14.77 37.59
N ASP A 918 -7.27 14.03 38.34
CA ASP A 918 -7.65 12.73 38.88
C ASP A 918 -7.43 12.76 40.39
N GLU A 919 -8.51 12.98 41.13
CA GLU A 919 -8.46 13.03 42.58
C GLU A 919 -8.11 11.70 43.23
N ALA A 920 -8.38 10.56 42.58
CA ALA A 920 -8.10 9.23 43.11
C ALA A 920 -6.61 8.90 43.06
N HIS A 921 -5.92 9.39 42.01
CA HIS A 921 -4.47 9.20 41.84
C HIS A 921 -3.64 10.45 42.16
N GLY A 922 -4.27 11.52 42.64
CA GLY A 922 -3.60 12.77 43.01
C GLY A 922 -3.02 13.56 41.84
N LEU A 923 -3.57 13.44 40.63
CA LEU A 923 -3.02 14.06 39.43
C LEU A 923 -3.69 15.41 39.14
N ASN A 924 -2.89 16.46 38.90
CA ASN A 924 -3.37 17.76 38.45
C ASN A 924 -2.44 18.33 37.35
N MET A 925 -2.82 18.21 36.08
CA MET A 925 -1.92 18.56 34.98
C MET A 925 -2.62 19.03 33.71
N ASP A 926 -1.90 19.82 32.90
CA ASP A 926 -2.32 20.16 31.53
C ASP A 926 -2.09 19.00 30.54
N PHE A 927 -2.64 19.11 29.32
CA PHE A 927 -2.49 18.08 28.29
C PHE A 927 -1.03 17.80 27.90
N MET A 928 -0.15 18.80 27.95
CA MET A 928 1.25 18.64 27.61
C MET A 928 1.97 17.78 28.65
N SER A 929 1.75 18.09 29.93
CA SER A 929 2.32 17.36 31.07
C SER A 929 1.72 15.96 31.20
N TYR A 930 0.42 15.80 30.94
CA TYR A 930 -0.22 14.49 30.86
C TYR A 930 0.35 13.63 29.72
N SER A 931 0.58 14.22 28.55
CA SER A 931 1.23 13.53 27.44
C SER A 931 2.64 13.05 27.81
N MET A 932 3.41 13.89 28.53
CA MET A 932 4.72 13.50 29.04
C MET A 932 4.63 12.37 30.08
N TYR A 933 3.65 12.42 30.99
CA TYR A 933 3.39 11.40 31.99
C TYR A 933 3.02 10.04 31.36
N SER A 934 2.16 10.06 30.34
CA SER A 934 1.78 8.87 29.58
C SER A 934 2.97 8.27 28.82
N LEU A 935 3.79 9.11 28.16
CA LEU A 935 5.02 8.68 27.49
C LEU A 935 6.08 8.14 28.47
N ALA A 936 6.03 8.53 29.74
CA ALA A 936 6.87 8.00 30.81
C ALA A 936 6.34 6.68 31.40
N GLY A 937 5.27 6.10 30.84
CA GLY A 937 4.71 4.82 31.26
C GLY A 937 3.78 4.90 32.48
N ASN A 938 3.18 6.09 32.71
CA ASN A 938 2.37 6.44 33.88
C ASN A 938 3.15 6.33 35.20
N ASP A 939 4.44 6.67 35.17
CA ASP A 939 5.30 6.72 36.35
C ASP A 939 5.64 8.18 36.70
N PRO A 940 5.12 8.74 37.81
CA PRO A 940 5.37 10.13 38.19
C PRO A 940 6.83 10.39 38.62
N ALA A 941 7.56 9.36 39.04
CA ALA A 941 8.97 9.51 39.44
C ALA A 941 9.90 9.65 38.23
N ALA A 942 9.55 9.05 37.09
CA ALA A 942 10.36 9.11 35.87
C ALA A 942 10.50 10.53 35.30
N LEU A 943 9.52 11.40 35.52
CA LEU A 943 9.55 12.81 35.08
C LEU A 943 10.40 13.72 35.97
N LEU A 944 10.89 13.22 37.12
CA LEU A 944 11.84 13.96 37.95
C LEU A 944 13.26 13.95 37.37
N ASP A 945 13.60 13.03 36.46
CA ASP A 945 14.90 13.04 35.76
C ASP A 945 14.95 14.17 34.72
N PRO A 946 15.85 15.16 34.86
CA PRO A 946 16.00 16.29 33.94
C PRO A 946 16.19 15.88 32.47
N THR A 947 16.91 14.77 32.22
CA THR A 947 17.22 14.31 30.87
C THR A 947 16.01 13.68 30.19
N VAL A 948 15.26 12.85 30.94
CA VAL A 948 14.00 12.26 30.48
C VAL A 948 12.98 13.37 30.26
N PHE A 949 12.86 14.30 31.21
CA PHE A 949 11.94 15.42 31.16
C PHE A 949 12.18 16.32 29.94
N SER A 950 13.44 16.70 29.66
CA SER A 950 13.78 17.51 28.48
C SER A 950 13.55 16.78 27.15
N ARG A 951 13.81 15.47 27.08
CA ARG A 951 13.56 14.67 25.88
C ARG A 951 12.05 14.58 25.59
N LEU A 952 11.26 14.32 26.63
CA LEU A 952 9.81 14.21 26.51
C LEU A 952 9.17 15.57 26.22
N SER A 953 9.61 16.66 26.84
CA SER A 953 9.11 18.01 26.53
C SER A 953 9.38 18.40 25.07
N SER A 954 10.57 18.10 24.53
CA SER A 954 10.88 18.34 23.12
C SER A 954 10.02 17.52 22.17
N LYS A 955 9.73 16.25 22.50
CA LYS A 955 8.84 15.40 21.71
C LYS A 955 7.40 15.92 21.74
N THR A 956 6.88 16.22 22.93
CA THR A 956 5.53 16.76 23.12
C THR A 956 5.35 18.07 22.37
N PHE A 957 6.29 19.01 22.48
CA PHE A 957 6.22 20.30 21.76
C PHE A 957 6.18 20.10 20.23
N SER A 958 7.06 19.24 19.70
CA SER A 958 7.11 18.99 18.25
C SER A 958 5.82 18.37 17.73
N THR A 959 5.22 17.43 18.46
CA THR A 959 3.94 16.82 18.08
C THR A 959 2.78 17.80 18.22
N PHE A 960 2.74 18.62 19.27
CA PHE A 960 1.70 19.65 19.42
C PHE A 960 1.76 20.65 18.26
N PHE A 961 2.96 21.10 17.87
CA PHE A 961 3.13 21.97 16.71
C PHE A 961 2.75 21.30 15.39
N GLN A 962 3.06 20.01 15.22
CA GLN A 962 2.69 19.21 14.05
C GLN A 962 1.17 19.22 13.81
N HIS A 963 0.38 19.02 14.88
CA HIS A 963 -1.08 19.08 14.82
C HIS A 963 -1.60 20.50 14.61
N PHE A 964 -1.00 21.50 15.26
CA PHE A 964 -1.33 22.91 15.05
C PHE A 964 -1.19 23.30 13.58
N ALA A 965 -0.05 22.99 12.94
CA ALA A 965 0.22 23.32 11.55
C ALA A 965 -0.76 22.66 10.57
N ASN A 966 -1.17 21.43 10.87
CA ASN A 966 -2.02 20.61 10.00
C ASN A 966 -3.52 20.65 10.36
N SER A 967 -3.92 21.55 11.27
CA SER A 967 -5.32 21.72 11.64
C SER A 967 -6.09 22.55 10.61
N ASN A 968 -7.30 22.07 10.26
CA ASN A 968 -8.25 22.74 9.37
C ASN A 968 -7.66 23.22 8.02
N ILE A 969 -6.85 22.37 7.37
CA ILE A 969 -6.21 22.70 6.08
C ILE A 969 -7.28 22.85 4.99
N SER A 970 -7.28 24.02 4.33
CA SER A 970 -8.04 24.28 3.11
C SER A 970 -7.09 24.64 1.97
N MET A 971 -7.26 24.00 0.81
CA MET A 971 -6.45 24.30 -0.38
C MET A 971 -6.64 25.73 -0.91
N LYS A 972 -7.71 26.43 -0.51
CA LYS A 972 -8.03 27.80 -0.93
C LYS A 972 -7.52 28.87 0.04
N THR A 973 -7.61 28.61 1.34
CA THR A 973 -7.34 29.61 2.40
C THR A 973 -6.08 29.29 3.20
N GLY A 974 -5.54 28.07 3.10
CA GLY A 974 -4.44 27.59 3.92
C GLY A 974 -4.89 27.06 5.28
N SER A 975 -4.00 27.17 6.27
CA SER A 975 -4.22 26.82 7.68
C SER A 975 -3.58 27.89 8.58
N TRP A 976 -3.36 27.59 9.86
CA TRP A 976 -2.58 28.48 10.74
C TRP A 976 -1.14 28.66 10.27
N ALA A 977 -0.49 27.61 9.77
CA ALA A 977 0.91 27.62 9.33
C ALA A 977 1.09 27.72 7.81
N TYR A 978 0.01 27.55 7.04
CA TYR A 978 0.05 27.61 5.57
C TYR A 978 -0.78 28.77 5.04
N GLN A 979 -0.36 29.37 3.93
CA GLN A 979 -1.07 30.45 3.24
C GLN A 979 -1.14 30.18 1.74
N PRO A 980 -2.06 30.81 1.00
CA PRO A 980 -2.03 30.82 -0.47
C PRO A 980 -0.75 31.48 -1.00
N ILE A 981 -0.22 30.98 -2.13
CA ILE A 981 0.94 31.59 -2.79
C ILE A 981 0.63 33.04 -3.17
N ASN A 982 1.55 33.96 -2.87
CA ASN A 982 1.41 35.41 -3.05
C ASN A 982 0.34 36.07 -2.15
N ALA A 983 0.02 35.46 -1.00
CA ALA A 983 -0.81 36.14 0.00
C ALA A 983 -0.12 37.41 0.51
N SER A 984 -0.92 38.46 0.72
CA SER A 984 -0.47 39.74 1.28
C SER A 984 -1.49 40.23 2.30
N LEU A 985 -1.05 41.11 3.20
CA LEU A 985 -1.96 41.74 4.16
C LEU A 985 -2.97 42.64 3.43
N PRO A 986 -4.18 42.84 3.98
CA PRO A 986 -5.18 43.71 3.38
C PRO A 986 -4.61 45.11 3.11
N SER A 987 -4.84 45.65 1.90
CA SER A 987 -4.29 46.96 1.51
C SER A 987 -4.87 48.13 2.31
N ASP A 988 -6.01 47.91 2.95
CA ASP A 988 -6.72 48.82 3.85
C ASP A 988 -6.29 48.70 5.32
N LEU A 989 -5.34 47.81 5.64
CA LEU A 989 -4.83 47.66 7.00
C LEU A 989 -4.01 48.90 7.37
N THR A 990 -4.45 49.60 8.42
CA THR A 990 -3.79 50.79 8.96
C THR A 990 -2.47 50.42 9.65
N PRO A 991 -1.58 51.37 9.99
CA PRO A 991 -0.34 51.06 10.70
C PRO A 991 -0.56 50.45 12.10
N ALA A 992 0.39 49.63 12.54
CA ALA A 992 0.38 49.07 13.89
C ALA A 992 0.72 50.17 14.91
N VAL A 993 0.01 50.15 16.03
CA VAL A 993 0.12 51.15 17.10
C VAL A 993 0.29 50.49 18.45
N THR A 994 0.91 51.17 19.42
CA THR A 994 1.14 50.56 20.74
C THR A 994 -0.15 50.45 21.55
N ASP A 995 -1.10 51.35 21.31
CA ASP A 995 -2.36 51.46 22.03
C ASP A 995 -3.44 52.04 21.12
N ALA A 996 -4.41 51.21 20.70
CA ALA A 996 -5.49 51.63 19.81
C ALA A 996 -6.57 52.47 20.52
N THR A 997 -6.58 52.50 21.87
CA THR A 997 -7.52 53.34 22.64
C THR A 997 -7.26 54.84 22.46
N LEU A 998 -6.06 55.20 22.01
CA LEU A 998 -5.68 56.58 21.65
C LEU A 998 -6.13 56.98 20.24
N LEU A 999 -6.86 56.12 19.51
CA LEU A 999 -7.43 56.38 18.19
C LEU A 999 -6.37 56.94 17.21
N GLU A 1000 -6.58 58.13 16.64
CA GLU A 1000 -5.67 58.75 15.68
C GLU A 1000 -4.35 59.23 16.32
N ASP A 1001 -4.33 59.52 17.61
CA ASP A 1001 -3.16 60.02 18.36
C ASP A 1001 -2.23 58.88 18.81
N ALA A 1002 -2.58 57.63 18.49
CA ALA A 1002 -1.83 56.45 18.88
C ALA A 1002 -0.41 56.41 18.28
N PRO A 1003 0.63 56.23 19.12
CA PRO A 1003 2.00 56.15 18.64
C PRO A 1003 2.21 54.86 17.85
N LEU A 1004 2.93 54.98 16.73
CA LEU A 1004 3.32 53.85 15.90
C LEU A 1004 4.26 52.94 16.68
N THR A 1005 4.09 51.63 16.50
CA THR A 1005 5.02 50.64 17.02
C THR A 1005 6.37 50.75 16.29
N ALA A 1006 7.46 50.41 16.99
CA ALA A 1006 8.79 50.32 16.36
C ALA A 1006 8.87 49.20 15.31
N TYR A 1007 7.94 48.24 15.40
CA TYR A 1007 7.74 47.16 14.47
C TYR A 1007 6.52 47.49 13.61
N GLN A 1008 6.69 47.57 12.30
CA GLN A 1008 5.61 47.88 11.34
C GLN A 1008 5.52 46.75 10.33
N ASP A 1009 4.32 46.25 10.09
CA ASP A 1009 4.11 45.13 9.20
C ASP A 1009 4.51 45.51 7.77
N GLU A 1010 5.46 44.76 7.19
CA GLU A 1010 5.73 44.86 5.77
C GLU A 1010 4.55 44.25 4.99
N ILE A 1011 3.86 45.07 4.21
CA ILE A 1011 2.60 44.70 3.56
C ILE A 1011 2.82 43.58 2.49
N HIS A 1012 4.06 43.33 2.05
CA HIS A 1012 4.35 42.44 0.92
C HIS A 1012 5.69 41.67 1.00
N PRO A 1013 5.79 40.55 1.74
CA PRO A 1013 6.86 39.58 1.48
C PRO A 1013 6.66 38.94 0.08
N ILE A 1014 7.69 39.02 -0.77
CA ILE A 1014 7.64 38.41 -2.11
C ILE A 1014 7.78 36.89 -1.97
N SER A 1015 6.74 36.15 -2.37
CA SER A 1015 6.82 34.70 -2.43
C SER A 1015 7.85 34.26 -3.48
N HIS A 1016 8.80 33.44 -3.05
CA HIS A 1016 9.75 32.76 -3.93
C HIS A 1016 9.31 31.32 -4.28
N THR A 1017 8.08 30.93 -3.89
CA THR A 1017 7.57 29.57 -4.07
C THR A 1017 7.15 29.33 -5.51
N ASN A 1018 7.70 28.28 -6.13
CA ASN A 1018 7.30 27.90 -7.49
C ASN A 1018 5.87 27.32 -7.49
N ARG A 1019 5.01 27.89 -8.35
CA ARG A 1019 3.61 27.50 -8.55
C ARG A 1019 3.42 26.08 -9.11
N THR A 1020 4.47 25.46 -9.59
CA THR A 1020 4.42 24.09 -10.10
C THR A 1020 5.37 23.18 -9.34
N VAL A 1021 4.97 21.92 -9.21
CA VAL A 1021 5.79 20.85 -8.62
C VAL A 1021 5.86 19.65 -9.56
N VAL A 1022 7.06 19.12 -9.73
CA VAL A 1022 7.28 17.85 -10.43
C VAL A 1022 7.04 16.72 -9.45
N VAL A 1023 6.10 15.85 -9.81
CA VAL A 1023 5.61 14.74 -9.01
C VAL A 1023 5.96 13.43 -9.71
N ARG A 1024 6.60 12.51 -8.98
CA ARG A 1024 7.00 11.17 -9.41
C ARG A 1024 6.00 10.14 -8.88
N VAL A 1025 5.12 9.68 -9.75
CA VAL A 1025 4.10 8.67 -9.47
C VAL A 1025 4.71 7.29 -9.71
N SER A 1026 4.86 6.52 -8.64
CA SER A 1026 5.39 5.15 -8.70
C SER A 1026 4.25 4.14 -8.59
N GLN A 1027 4.13 3.26 -9.58
CA GLN A 1027 3.11 2.22 -9.62
C GLN A 1027 3.75 0.85 -9.73
N ARG A 1028 3.31 -0.11 -8.90
CA ARG A 1028 3.71 -1.51 -9.04
C ARG A 1028 2.94 -2.16 -10.20
N VAL A 1029 3.67 -2.69 -11.17
CA VAL A 1029 3.10 -3.39 -12.34
C VAL A 1029 3.76 -4.74 -12.57
N GLU A 1030 3.01 -5.68 -13.15
CA GLU A 1030 3.59 -6.94 -13.64
C GLU A 1030 4.21 -6.70 -15.03
N MET A 1031 5.48 -7.08 -15.19
CA MET A 1031 6.22 -6.93 -16.44
C MET A 1031 6.85 -8.24 -16.89
N LEU A 1032 7.05 -8.37 -18.20
CA LEU A 1032 7.76 -9.50 -18.79
C LEU A 1032 9.22 -9.13 -19.02
N LYS A 1033 10.11 -9.79 -18.26
CA LYS A 1033 11.55 -9.76 -18.52
C LYS A 1033 11.92 -10.89 -19.47
N MET A 1034 12.84 -10.62 -20.39
CA MET A 1034 13.43 -11.68 -21.22
C MET A 1034 14.69 -12.23 -20.55
N ASN A 1035 14.83 -13.56 -20.54
CA ASN A 1035 16.03 -14.19 -19.99
C ASN A 1035 17.20 -13.95 -20.95
N ALA A 1036 18.20 -13.19 -20.51
CA ALA A 1036 19.36 -12.83 -21.33
C ALA A 1036 20.10 -14.07 -21.89
N VAL A 1037 20.22 -15.14 -21.10
CA VAL A 1037 20.88 -16.39 -21.54
C VAL A 1037 20.09 -17.06 -22.66
N ALA A 1038 18.76 -17.14 -22.51
CA ALA A 1038 17.88 -17.71 -23.52
C ALA A 1038 17.88 -16.89 -24.83
N VAL A 1039 17.90 -15.55 -24.72
CA VAL A 1039 18.00 -14.64 -25.87
C VAL A 1039 19.32 -14.85 -26.63
N TRP A 1040 20.46 -14.80 -25.96
CA TRP A 1040 21.75 -14.94 -26.64
C TRP A 1040 21.96 -16.34 -27.23
N LEU A 1041 21.49 -17.39 -26.57
CA LEU A 1041 21.51 -18.75 -27.14
C LEU A 1041 20.62 -18.86 -28.38
N SER A 1042 19.38 -18.35 -28.33
CA SER A 1042 18.46 -18.41 -29.47
C SER A 1042 18.95 -17.59 -30.66
N VAL A 1043 19.48 -16.37 -30.44
CA VAL A 1043 20.10 -15.54 -31.47
C VAL A 1043 21.32 -16.22 -32.09
N SER A 1044 22.18 -16.85 -31.27
CA SER A 1044 23.36 -17.56 -31.76
C SER A 1044 22.99 -18.75 -32.64
N ILE A 1045 21.98 -19.53 -32.25
CA ILE A 1045 21.50 -20.66 -33.05
C ILE A 1045 20.84 -20.19 -34.34
N LEU A 1046 20.01 -19.14 -34.30
CA LEU A 1046 19.41 -18.57 -35.50
C LEU A 1046 20.48 -18.01 -36.46
N ALA A 1047 21.51 -17.35 -35.95
CA ALA A 1047 22.64 -16.88 -36.74
C ALA A 1047 23.36 -18.05 -37.44
N TRP A 1048 23.58 -19.17 -36.73
CA TRP A 1048 24.12 -20.38 -37.34
C TRP A 1048 23.21 -20.91 -38.47
N LEU A 1049 21.90 -21.02 -38.24
CA LEU A 1049 20.95 -21.48 -39.25
C LEU A 1049 20.90 -20.53 -40.47
N ILE A 1050 21.02 -19.22 -40.28
CA ILE A 1050 21.12 -18.23 -41.36
C ILE A 1050 22.40 -18.44 -42.17
N ILE A 1051 23.56 -18.60 -41.52
CA ILE A 1051 24.82 -18.85 -42.22
C ILE A 1051 24.76 -20.19 -42.97
N ALA A 1052 24.23 -21.24 -42.34
CA ALA A 1052 24.08 -22.55 -42.96
C ALA A 1052 23.10 -22.53 -44.14
N THR A 1053 21.97 -21.82 -44.06
CA THR A 1053 21.05 -21.62 -45.20
C THR A 1053 21.71 -20.84 -46.34
N LEU A 1054 22.52 -19.82 -46.04
CA LEU A 1054 23.30 -19.09 -47.06
C LEU A 1054 24.32 -20.00 -47.77
N ILE A 1055 25.06 -20.82 -47.01
CA ILE A 1055 25.98 -21.81 -47.58
C ILE A 1055 25.21 -22.80 -48.46
N VAL A 1056 24.08 -23.31 -47.97
CA VAL A 1056 23.25 -24.24 -48.74
C VAL A 1056 22.73 -23.57 -50.01
N THR A 1057 22.18 -22.37 -49.95
CA THR A 1057 21.63 -21.66 -51.13
C THR A 1057 22.70 -21.35 -52.19
N ILE A 1058 23.90 -20.95 -51.79
CA ILE A 1058 25.00 -20.64 -52.71
C ILE A 1058 25.52 -21.92 -53.38
N PHE A 1059 25.77 -22.98 -52.59
CA PHE A 1059 26.46 -24.16 -53.08
C PHE A 1059 25.53 -25.30 -53.55
N HIS A 1060 24.22 -25.28 -53.26
CA HIS A 1060 23.34 -26.43 -53.57
C HIS A 1060 23.33 -26.79 -55.05
N ARG A 1061 23.34 -25.81 -55.96
CA ARG A 1061 23.31 -26.06 -57.41
C ARG A 1061 24.59 -26.77 -57.85
N GLN A 1062 25.74 -26.29 -57.42
CA GLN A 1062 27.03 -26.90 -57.74
C GLN A 1062 27.17 -28.29 -57.09
N TYR A 1063 26.67 -28.42 -55.86
CA TYR A 1063 26.72 -29.65 -55.09
C TYR A 1063 25.88 -30.76 -55.73
N LEU A 1064 24.65 -30.46 -56.13
CA LEU A 1064 23.69 -31.41 -56.69
C LEU A 1064 23.89 -31.70 -58.18
N ARG A 1065 24.55 -30.82 -58.97
CA ARG A 1065 24.74 -30.97 -60.43
C ARG A 1065 25.36 -32.31 -60.88
N ARG A 1066 26.04 -33.03 -59.98
CA ARG A 1066 26.68 -34.33 -60.29
C ARG A 1066 25.71 -35.50 -60.35
N LEU A 1067 24.49 -35.34 -59.84
CA LEU A 1067 23.42 -36.35 -59.92
C LEU A 1067 22.52 -36.03 -61.12
N ILE A 1068 22.10 -37.08 -61.82
CA ILE A 1068 21.23 -36.98 -63.00
C ILE A 1068 19.77 -37.32 -62.63
N ARG A 1069 19.58 -38.08 -61.55
CA ARG A 1069 18.29 -38.52 -61.02
C ARG A 1069 18.25 -38.34 -59.51
N ASN A 1070 17.06 -38.10 -58.96
CA ASN A 1070 16.84 -38.10 -57.52
C ASN A 1070 16.90 -39.53 -56.96
N VAL A 1071 17.27 -39.66 -55.70
CA VAL A 1071 17.21 -40.94 -54.97
C VAL A 1071 16.34 -40.71 -53.75
N GLU A 1072 15.02 -40.93 -53.91
CA GLU A 1072 14.06 -40.67 -52.85
C GLU A 1072 13.64 -41.93 -52.12
N CYS A 1073 13.41 -43.00 -52.86
CA CYS A 1073 12.87 -44.25 -52.34
C CYS A 1073 13.84 -45.41 -52.51
N LEU A 1074 13.54 -46.53 -51.84
CA LEU A 1074 14.31 -47.77 -51.98
C LEU A 1074 14.38 -48.22 -53.44
N GLY A 1075 13.29 -48.07 -54.21
CA GLY A 1075 13.25 -48.41 -55.64
C GLY A 1075 14.30 -47.67 -56.47
N ASP A 1076 14.54 -46.39 -56.20
CA ASP A 1076 15.58 -45.62 -56.90
C ASP A 1076 16.99 -46.17 -56.61
N MET A 1077 17.23 -46.59 -55.35
CA MET A 1077 18.49 -47.23 -54.96
C MET A 1077 18.68 -48.56 -55.70
N LEU A 1078 17.62 -49.37 -55.78
CA LEU A 1078 17.62 -50.66 -56.48
C LEU A 1078 17.88 -50.52 -57.98
N ILE A 1079 17.29 -49.51 -58.63
CA ILE A 1079 17.53 -49.20 -60.05
C ILE A 1079 18.99 -48.82 -60.29
N LEU A 1080 19.67 -48.15 -59.35
CA LEU A 1080 21.09 -47.80 -59.52
C LEU A 1080 22.04 -49.00 -59.49
N THR A 1081 21.60 -50.15 -58.96
CA THR A 1081 22.47 -51.30 -58.68
C THR A 1081 22.04 -52.61 -59.33
N ALA A 1082 20.79 -52.73 -59.80
CA ALA A 1082 20.26 -53.99 -60.34
C ALA A 1082 21.09 -54.58 -61.50
N GLY A 1083 21.67 -53.73 -62.36
CA GLY A 1083 22.55 -54.15 -63.45
C GLY A 1083 24.05 -54.10 -63.15
N SER A 1084 24.43 -53.90 -61.89
CA SER A 1084 25.83 -53.81 -61.47
C SER A 1084 26.37 -55.18 -61.11
N GLU A 1085 26.93 -55.88 -62.09
CA GLU A 1085 27.28 -57.30 -62.00
C GLU A 1085 28.40 -57.58 -61.00
N SER A 1086 29.44 -56.75 -60.93
CA SER A 1086 30.56 -56.96 -60.00
C SER A 1086 30.16 -56.59 -58.56
N LEU A 1087 29.41 -55.50 -58.39
CA LEU A 1087 28.88 -55.05 -57.11
C LEU A 1087 27.92 -56.08 -56.48
N VAL A 1088 26.94 -56.59 -57.24
CA VAL A 1088 25.97 -57.58 -56.72
C VAL A 1088 26.67 -58.89 -56.35
N HIS A 1089 27.67 -59.32 -57.11
CA HIS A 1089 28.46 -60.52 -56.79
C HIS A 1089 29.27 -60.35 -55.50
N MET A 1090 29.93 -59.19 -55.32
CA MET A 1090 30.67 -58.88 -54.10
C MET A 1090 29.76 -58.90 -52.86
N ILE A 1091 28.55 -58.37 -52.98
CA ILE A 1091 27.56 -58.33 -51.87
C ILE A 1091 27.03 -59.74 -51.55
N ARG A 1092 26.91 -60.62 -52.55
CA ARG A 1092 26.61 -62.05 -52.34
C ARG A 1092 27.68 -62.75 -51.49
N GLU A 1093 28.95 -62.56 -51.83
CA GLU A 1093 30.07 -63.18 -51.09
C GLU A 1093 30.21 -62.61 -49.67
N MET A 1094 29.90 -61.33 -49.50
CA MET A 1094 29.82 -60.69 -48.19
C MET A 1094 28.70 -61.27 -47.32
N GLN A 1095 27.50 -61.51 -47.87
CA GLN A 1095 26.40 -62.17 -47.15
C GLN A 1095 26.76 -63.60 -46.72
N ALA A 1096 27.54 -64.30 -47.55
CA ALA A 1096 28.07 -65.63 -47.29
C ALA A 1096 29.23 -65.66 -46.27
N GLY A 1097 29.70 -64.50 -45.79
CA GLY A 1097 30.77 -64.38 -44.79
C GLY A 1097 32.17 -64.70 -45.31
N LYS A 1098 32.38 -64.68 -46.63
CA LYS A 1098 33.63 -65.08 -47.29
C LYS A 1098 34.60 -63.93 -47.56
N LEU A 1099 34.22 -62.70 -47.25
CA LEU A 1099 35.05 -61.49 -47.43
C LEU A 1099 35.86 -61.21 -46.16
N THR A 1100 37.19 -61.04 -46.28
CA THR A 1100 37.99 -60.56 -45.14
C THR A 1100 37.95 -59.04 -45.01
N GLU A 1101 38.05 -58.51 -43.78
CA GLU A 1101 38.04 -57.05 -43.52
C GLU A 1101 39.17 -56.31 -44.26
N SER A 1102 40.27 -56.99 -44.56
CA SER A 1102 41.41 -56.44 -45.30
C SER A 1102 41.14 -56.28 -46.80
N GLU A 1103 40.32 -57.16 -47.39
CA GLU A 1103 39.91 -57.11 -48.79
C GLU A 1103 38.82 -56.07 -49.02
N GLU A 1104 37.88 -55.96 -48.07
CA GLU A 1104 36.81 -54.95 -48.10
C GLU A 1104 37.38 -53.51 -48.14
N ARG A 1105 38.47 -53.25 -47.39
CA ARG A 1105 39.12 -51.94 -47.34
C ARG A 1105 39.82 -51.53 -48.64
N ARG A 1106 40.16 -52.48 -49.52
CA ARG A 1106 40.85 -52.20 -50.80
C ARG A 1106 39.86 -51.88 -51.92
N LEU A 1107 38.66 -52.46 -51.88
CA LEU A 1107 37.66 -52.29 -52.91
C LEU A 1107 37.07 -50.86 -52.88
N CYS A 1108 36.95 -50.28 -54.08
CA CYS A 1108 36.39 -48.95 -54.28
C CYS A 1108 35.17 -49.00 -55.22
N ALA A 1109 34.15 -48.20 -54.91
CA ALA A 1109 32.97 -48.02 -55.74
C ALA A 1109 32.90 -46.60 -56.32
N ARG A 1110 32.24 -46.46 -57.46
CA ARG A 1110 31.99 -45.19 -58.14
C ARG A 1110 30.55 -45.14 -58.67
N LEU A 1111 29.95 -43.95 -58.70
CA LEU A 1111 28.66 -43.68 -59.35
C LEU A 1111 28.94 -42.92 -60.66
N GLY A 1112 28.49 -43.46 -61.79
CA GLY A 1112 28.78 -42.86 -63.10
C GLY A 1112 28.26 -43.69 -64.26
N TRP A 1113 28.62 -43.28 -65.48
CA TRP A 1113 28.29 -44.04 -66.69
C TRP A 1113 29.30 -45.17 -66.90
N PHE A 1114 28.81 -46.40 -67.01
CA PHE A 1114 29.61 -47.58 -67.31
C PHE A 1114 28.89 -48.50 -68.30
N GLN A 1115 29.63 -49.40 -68.92
CA GLN A 1115 29.09 -50.40 -69.82
C GLN A 1115 28.73 -51.67 -69.03
N ASP A 1116 27.45 -52.07 -69.04
CA ASP A 1116 27.00 -53.27 -68.34
C ASP A 1116 27.44 -54.57 -69.04
N GLY A 1117 27.16 -55.73 -68.41
CA GLY A 1117 27.52 -57.05 -68.96
C GLY A 1117 26.89 -57.40 -70.31
N ASP A 1118 25.88 -56.64 -70.76
CA ASP A 1118 25.22 -56.81 -72.06
C ASP A 1118 25.75 -55.81 -73.11
N GLY A 1119 26.73 -54.98 -72.74
CA GLY A 1119 27.31 -53.96 -73.61
C GLY A 1119 26.57 -52.62 -73.64
N ASN A 1120 25.54 -52.43 -72.82
CA ASN A 1120 24.71 -51.21 -72.80
C ASN A 1120 25.28 -50.13 -71.85
N ALA A 1121 25.17 -48.86 -72.25
CA ALA A 1121 25.52 -47.74 -71.36
C ALA A 1121 24.47 -47.56 -70.24
N ARG A 1122 24.91 -47.66 -68.99
CA ARG A 1122 24.12 -47.54 -67.76
C ARG A 1122 24.67 -46.45 -66.85
N TRP A 1123 23.78 -45.77 -66.12
CA TRP A 1123 24.18 -44.86 -65.04
C TRP A 1123 23.84 -45.52 -63.70
N GLY A 1124 24.86 -45.87 -62.92
CA GLY A 1124 24.66 -46.64 -61.71
C GLY A 1124 25.91 -46.71 -60.84
N VAL A 1125 25.81 -47.43 -59.72
CA VAL A 1125 26.95 -47.66 -58.81
C VAL A 1125 27.60 -48.98 -59.16
N GLU A 1126 28.91 -49.00 -59.37
CA GLU A 1126 29.67 -50.20 -59.71
C GLU A 1126 31.08 -50.18 -59.10
N LEU A 1127 31.69 -51.36 -58.95
CA LEU A 1127 33.08 -51.51 -58.50
C LEU A 1127 34.09 -51.05 -59.56
N LEU A 1128 35.16 -50.40 -59.11
CA LEU A 1128 36.21 -49.90 -60.00
C LEU A 1128 37.18 -51.02 -60.44
N GLU A 1129 37.41 -52.00 -59.57
CA GLU A 1129 38.28 -53.14 -59.78
C GLU A 1129 37.45 -54.41 -60.01
N GLY A 1130 37.98 -55.33 -60.83
CA GLY A 1130 37.40 -56.66 -61.00
C GLY A 1130 37.54 -57.49 -59.72
N TYR A 1131 36.50 -58.23 -59.35
CA TYR A 1131 36.48 -59.05 -58.13
C TYR A 1131 36.20 -60.52 -58.46
N MET A 1132 36.98 -61.43 -57.87
CA MET A 1132 36.88 -62.90 -58.03
C MET A 1132 36.62 -63.36 -59.48
N GLY A 1133 37.54 -63.08 -60.40
CA GLY A 1133 37.50 -63.62 -61.77
C GLY A 1133 36.60 -62.86 -62.76
N ARG A 1134 35.93 -61.77 -62.36
CA ARG A 1134 35.25 -60.84 -63.28
C ARG A 1134 36.19 -59.69 -63.70
N PRO A 1135 36.25 -59.31 -64.99
CA PRO A 1135 37.05 -58.18 -65.44
C PRO A 1135 36.51 -56.84 -64.89
N PRO A 1136 37.37 -55.82 -64.73
CA PRO A 1136 36.92 -54.48 -64.36
C PRO A 1136 36.01 -53.90 -65.44
N VAL A 1137 35.02 -53.12 -65.02
CA VAL A 1137 34.01 -52.55 -65.91
C VAL A 1137 34.57 -51.34 -66.66
N ARG A 1138 34.20 -51.17 -67.95
CA ARG A 1138 34.58 -49.99 -68.74
C ARG A 1138 33.73 -48.79 -68.36
N TRP A 1139 34.36 -47.77 -67.76
CA TRP A 1139 33.74 -46.48 -67.47
C TRP A 1139 33.75 -45.59 -68.72
N LEU A 1140 32.64 -44.89 -68.98
CA LEU A 1140 32.48 -44.00 -70.14
C LEU A 1140 32.87 -42.55 -69.77
N ASN A 1141 33.69 -41.90 -70.60
CA ASN A 1141 34.03 -40.48 -70.44
C ASN A 1141 32.96 -39.56 -71.06
N ASP A 1142 32.95 -38.26 -70.70
CA ASP A 1142 31.92 -37.30 -71.16
C ASP A 1142 31.88 -37.13 -72.70
N ASP A 1143 32.98 -37.36 -73.42
CA ASP A 1143 33.02 -37.33 -74.89
C ASP A 1143 32.44 -38.60 -75.53
N GLU A 1144 32.73 -39.79 -74.96
CA GLU A 1144 32.11 -41.06 -75.39
C GLU A 1144 30.60 -41.09 -75.09
N ARG A 1145 30.17 -40.33 -74.07
CA ARG A 1145 28.76 -40.18 -73.69
C ARG A 1145 27.94 -39.39 -74.72
N LYS A 1146 28.54 -38.43 -75.42
CA LYS A 1146 27.88 -37.68 -76.50
C LYS A 1146 27.76 -38.50 -77.78
N ASN A 1147 28.78 -39.31 -78.12
CA ASN A 1147 28.76 -40.16 -79.33
C ASN A 1147 27.71 -41.29 -79.27
N ASN A 1148 27.45 -41.87 -78.10
CA ASN A 1148 26.37 -42.86 -77.93
C ASN A 1148 24.96 -42.24 -77.86
N ARG A 1149 24.82 -40.91 -78.01
CA ARG A 1149 23.53 -40.19 -77.90
C ARG A 1149 22.96 -39.64 -79.20
N GLY A 1150 23.67 -39.70 -80.33
CA GLY A 1150 23.12 -39.25 -81.62
C GLY A 1150 22.56 -37.82 -81.61
N GLU A 1151 23.23 -36.87 -80.94
CA GLU A 1151 22.86 -35.45 -80.96
C GLU A 1151 24.04 -34.60 -81.45
N HIS A 1152 23.89 -34.02 -82.65
CA HIS A 1152 24.76 -32.97 -83.16
C HIS A 1152 24.64 -31.71 -82.30
N ALA A 1153 25.77 -31.05 -82.10
CA ALA A 1153 25.92 -29.82 -81.31
C ALA A 1153 25.16 -28.64 -81.94
N ALA A 1154 24.49 -27.86 -81.09
CA ALA A 1154 24.23 -26.45 -81.34
C ALA A 1154 24.65 -25.66 -80.10
N ASP A 1155 25.49 -24.66 -80.34
CA ASP A 1155 26.05 -23.70 -79.40
C ASP A 1155 25.00 -23.01 -78.52
N THR A 1156 25.41 -22.65 -77.30
CA THR A 1156 25.28 -21.28 -76.79
C THR A 1156 26.10 -21.08 -75.52
N SER A 1157 27.05 -20.15 -75.66
CA SER A 1157 27.79 -19.43 -74.64
C SER A 1157 26.88 -18.55 -73.76
N SER A 1158 27.15 -18.53 -72.45
CA SER A 1158 27.10 -17.39 -71.50
C SER A 1158 26.62 -17.86 -70.11
N VAL A 1159 27.53 -17.88 -69.14
CA VAL A 1159 27.55 -17.10 -67.88
C VAL A 1159 28.98 -17.17 -67.35
#